data_AF-A0A4Y8XTY3-F1
#
_entry.id   AF-A0A4Y8XTY3-F1
#
_cell.length_a   1.000
_cell.length_b   1.000
_cell.length_c   1.000
_cell.angle_alpha   90.00
_cell.angle_beta   90.00
_cell.angle_gamma   90.00
#
_symmetry.space_group_name_H-M   'P 1'
#
loop_
_entity.id
_entity.type
_entity.pdbx_description
1 polymer ?
#
loop_
_entity_poly.entity_id
_entity_poly.type
_entity_poly.pdbx_seq_one_letter_code
_entity_poly.pdbx_strand_id
1 'polypeptide(L)'
;MGSGDRTALVRICDLAGRPRGTGFVADAVGTVVTSHEAVDGLVRLVLHAPGERTCLADGDAIVPLPEVGLALVRTEGLDVRPLPVSPRDSPEAGTYVRIAAHGWRQARLLGTVPATYTATDRFHLLDTVLELAIGTGGSDALRLGGEAAGGPVLDAATGAVLGVVGTALHTEHRAAGLALSLSAAAATDPAGPLAALLRLNDATVPGYGRDLNLAGALHLTAATGGRAGAAGRPADVPGLVQRVNTSRELSAFTDAPTGGATGCDALVLGLVGDPGTGRTTELTALAERRAHGAAPAPTVRLRGADLRAGDASLADAVGRALGAAARTVIASGAPGAAASATPEQVARVARRAGRALLVLLDGPEEMPPQLAPSLPDWTGRTVDWLRDEGARLVVACRPEFWERAGALWPPDVLHRPARAARGLPPAVRIGDLRPAEAQRARELYGVPRGALADAEAVHPLSLRLTGELRVALGGDVPGRPDRADIFTAYLDLACLRIAERLAGATEPRLHGAAVRRLAARVAGQVHEAARRCLGPGRGELERDAFDAIFPRSTGWAAAVLAEGLLVPAGHGYRFAHEELGDWLQGTHLDVDGALHILVHQACPADGPTVPAQRTPATIGGHNGARRPAPSIPTHRIGPVVHALLLLVRDSGPVALGHRLDGLIDALDRLGDGADDGAPHVASAASAASAASAASAASDGARRVEARWWGAHLLGEVLLRVPDAGPYLPVLRRLAERITRRSGREGGPHRLGGLAEFGPWFWTQLRVDEVARIDLLRLLLPADGAPEAPGARSRYLDAAADLLDADPRAVQPLLCRWFTDERRLPTGPDAAVRPTVATAAQALLHSRRFLAVDDLTEALVAAAHPRADELLTALAEDEPSALCRAVDRWAHDGRPERHEAAAVHAATTARHVTGAADRELLRRAALALLDDPRTHGAALGLLVRDPVTRPRHLDEALAAFVQDDAGPPATALGDALGTHCEPVLAAFRARLHNPAADPTDPLTVLAELQEPQLTHHAAALVSEYVARRPAAAEHAAQFVDRRLAHGPAARAALLPLVTGLILHRPVEVRTALVPVLAAPGNGASCPLRAELLDVLLAYERRHGFDPHGAGAAQETPVLDALLRAAATGCAERSEAATRDLVLRTGLLSVRTPDGATRFDRRLVDLGREMPGFAALVATWLTEDPRQWATVIGPSARKSVLSLATPMPMRVKSHGHGSLRPA
;
A
#
# COMPACT_ATOMS: atom_id res chain seq x y z
N MET A 1 -52.63 39.84 43.42
CA MET A 1 -51.39 39.28 44.01
C MET A 1 -51.43 37.77 43.82
N GLY A 2 -51.05 37.30 42.63
CA GLY A 2 -51.05 35.87 42.31
C GLY A 2 -49.67 35.27 42.58
N SER A 3 -49.65 34.14 43.28
CA SER A 3 -48.48 33.32 43.62
C SER A 3 -47.88 32.59 42.40
N GLY A 4 -47.79 33.28 41.26
CA GLY A 4 -47.17 32.72 40.07
C GLY A 4 -45.67 32.55 40.29
N ASP A 5 -45.19 31.32 40.10
CA ASP A 5 -43.79 30.99 39.82
C ASP A 5 -42.86 30.65 41.02
N ARG A 6 -43.39 30.32 42.22
CA ARG A 6 -42.61 29.61 43.28
C ARG A 6 -42.42 28.10 43.01
N THR A 7 -42.80 27.62 41.83
CA THR A 7 -42.88 26.19 41.43
C THR A 7 -41.54 25.48 41.23
N ALA A 8 -40.41 26.11 41.53
CA ALA A 8 -39.07 25.52 41.40
C ALA A 8 -38.24 25.56 42.70
N LEU A 9 -38.81 26.04 43.81
CA LEU A 9 -38.09 26.20 45.09
C LEU A 9 -38.64 25.24 46.14
N VAL A 10 -37.76 24.75 47.01
CA VAL A 10 -38.09 23.89 48.15
C VAL A 10 -38.13 24.76 49.40
N ARG A 11 -39.22 24.73 50.15
CA ARG A 11 -39.32 25.41 51.45
C ARG A 11 -38.78 24.50 52.55
N ILE A 12 -37.91 25.04 53.39
CA ILE A 12 -37.28 24.31 54.49
C ILE A 12 -37.97 24.72 55.78
N CYS A 13 -38.46 23.74 56.52
CA CYS A 13 -39.16 23.92 57.79
C CYS A 13 -38.50 23.08 58.90
N ASP A 14 -38.61 23.55 60.14
CA ASP A 14 -38.34 22.71 61.30
C ASP A 14 -39.47 21.67 61.51
N LEU A 15 -39.29 20.74 62.46
CA LEU A 15 -40.31 19.73 62.79
C LEU A 15 -41.61 20.33 63.35
N ALA A 16 -41.58 21.59 63.81
CA ALA A 16 -42.78 22.32 64.25
C ALA A 16 -43.48 23.04 63.08
N GLY A 17 -43.01 22.86 61.85
CA GLY A 17 -43.56 23.46 60.64
C GLY A 17 -43.20 24.93 60.44
N ARG A 18 -42.30 25.49 61.25
CA ARG A 18 -41.88 26.89 61.13
C ARG A 18 -40.92 27.03 59.94
N PRO A 19 -41.13 28.00 59.03
CA PRO A 19 -40.23 28.21 57.91
C PRO A 19 -38.86 28.69 58.39
N ARG A 20 -37.80 28.04 57.93
CA ARG A 20 -36.40 28.37 58.22
C ARG A 20 -35.69 29.01 57.04
N GLY A 21 -36.17 28.74 55.84
CA GLY A 21 -35.62 29.28 54.60
C GLY A 21 -36.17 28.56 53.38
N THR A 22 -35.49 28.75 52.26
CA THR A 22 -35.75 28.07 50.99
C THR A 22 -34.46 27.47 50.43
N GLY A 23 -34.59 26.61 49.44
CA GLY A 23 -33.48 26.06 48.68
C GLY A 23 -33.90 25.70 47.28
N PHE A 24 -32.95 25.29 46.45
CA PHE A 24 -33.20 24.83 45.09
C PHE A 24 -32.55 23.45 44.87
N VAL A 25 -33.13 22.66 43.96
CA VAL A 25 -32.57 21.36 43.59
C VAL A 25 -31.44 21.56 42.59
N ALA A 26 -30.27 20.97 42.86
CA ALA A 26 -29.06 21.11 42.05
C ALA A 26 -28.75 19.88 41.19
N ASP A 27 -29.37 18.73 41.42
CA ASP A 27 -29.16 17.52 40.61
C ASP A 27 -30.44 16.70 40.45
N ALA A 28 -30.41 15.71 39.55
CA ALA A 28 -31.56 14.84 39.31
C ALA A 28 -31.87 13.86 40.46
N VAL A 29 -30.93 13.69 41.40
CA VAL A 29 -31.09 12.81 42.58
C VAL A 29 -31.82 13.55 43.72
N GLY A 30 -31.98 14.86 43.61
CA GLY A 30 -32.77 15.69 44.52
C GLY A 30 -31.96 16.40 45.60
N THR A 31 -30.66 16.60 45.40
CA THR A 31 -29.83 17.39 46.32
C THR A 31 -30.27 18.85 46.33
N VAL A 32 -30.74 19.34 47.47
CA VAL A 32 -31.14 20.72 47.71
C VAL A 32 -29.96 21.52 48.25
N VAL A 33 -29.67 22.66 47.62
CA VAL A 33 -28.68 23.64 48.10
C VAL A 33 -29.40 24.78 48.81
N THR A 34 -28.91 25.14 50.00
CA THR A 34 -29.45 26.21 50.83
C THR A 34 -28.35 26.88 51.67
N SER A 35 -28.67 27.91 52.43
CA SER A 35 -27.74 28.55 53.36
C SER A 35 -27.66 27.75 54.66
N HIS A 36 -26.49 27.75 55.32
CA HIS A 36 -26.28 27.05 56.58
C HIS A 36 -27.27 27.54 57.66
N GLU A 37 -27.59 28.84 57.70
CA GLU A 37 -28.58 29.41 58.63
C GLU A 37 -29.97 28.75 58.56
N ALA A 38 -30.35 28.17 57.42
CA ALA A 38 -31.63 27.49 57.25
C ALA A 38 -31.66 26.11 57.96
N VAL A 39 -30.49 25.50 58.17
CA VAL A 39 -30.33 24.19 58.82
C VAL A 39 -29.64 24.26 60.18
N ASP A 40 -29.05 25.41 60.51
CA ASP A 40 -28.25 25.61 61.71
C ASP A 40 -29.04 25.26 62.98
N GLY A 41 -28.45 24.38 63.80
CA GLY A 41 -29.05 23.83 65.02
C GLY A 41 -30.13 22.76 64.83
N LEU A 42 -30.41 22.28 63.61
CA LEU A 42 -31.42 21.26 63.34
C LEU A 42 -30.83 19.87 63.10
N VAL A 43 -31.38 18.85 63.77
CA VAL A 43 -31.00 17.43 63.57
C VAL A 43 -31.81 16.79 62.45
N ARG A 44 -33.02 17.31 62.18
CA ARG A 44 -33.96 16.84 61.14
C ARG A 44 -34.74 18.04 60.61
N LEU A 45 -35.09 17.99 59.33
CA LEU A 45 -35.81 19.08 58.67
C LEU A 45 -36.86 18.55 57.69
N VAL A 46 -37.90 19.35 57.48
CA VAL A 46 -39.03 19.04 56.61
C VAL A 46 -38.91 19.89 55.34
N LEU A 47 -38.86 19.23 54.19
CA LEU A 47 -38.78 19.85 52.87
C LEU A 47 -40.16 19.84 52.23
N HIS A 48 -40.67 21.00 51.87
CA HIS A 48 -41.89 21.14 51.11
C HIS A 48 -41.58 21.52 49.66
N ALA A 49 -41.88 20.61 48.74
CA ALA A 49 -41.81 20.84 47.31
C ALA A 49 -43.15 21.36 46.76
N PRO A 50 -43.14 22.03 45.59
CA PRO A 50 -44.34 22.40 44.86
C PRO A 50 -45.31 21.23 44.63
N GLY A 51 -46.61 21.47 44.80
CA GLY A 51 -47.65 20.43 44.68
C GLY A 51 -47.94 19.65 45.97
N GLU A 52 -47.77 20.27 47.14
CA GLU A 52 -48.04 19.72 48.49
C GLU A 52 -47.20 18.48 48.88
N ARG A 53 -46.12 18.20 48.13
CA ARG A 53 -45.19 17.10 48.43
C ARG A 53 -44.30 17.48 49.60
N THR A 54 -44.19 16.57 50.57
CA THR A 54 -43.43 16.79 51.81
C THR A 54 -42.47 15.62 52.01
N CYS A 55 -41.19 15.92 52.19
CA CYS A 55 -40.12 14.95 52.43
C CYS A 55 -39.43 15.27 53.75
N LEU A 56 -39.09 14.24 54.55
CA LEU A 56 -38.30 14.38 55.77
C LEU A 56 -36.84 14.09 55.44
N ALA A 57 -35.93 15.00 55.79
CA ALA A 57 -34.50 14.76 55.71
C ALA A 57 -33.92 14.56 57.12
N ASP A 58 -33.31 13.40 57.34
CA ASP A 58 -32.64 13.04 58.58
C ASP A 58 -31.21 13.59 58.62
N GLY A 59 -30.55 13.52 59.79
CA GLY A 59 -29.25 14.17 60.01
C GLY A 59 -28.12 13.70 59.08
N ASP A 60 -28.17 12.46 58.62
CA ASP A 60 -27.23 11.89 57.64
C ASP A 60 -27.44 12.41 56.21
N ALA A 61 -28.64 12.90 55.91
CA ALA A 61 -28.98 13.55 54.65
C ALA A 61 -28.55 15.03 54.60
N ILE A 62 -28.18 15.62 55.74
CA ILE A 62 -27.81 17.04 55.87
C ILE A 62 -26.28 17.14 55.97
N VAL A 63 -25.67 17.84 55.03
CA VAL A 63 -24.23 18.16 55.03
C VAL A 63 -24.07 19.66 55.28
N PRO A 64 -23.84 20.09 56.54
CA PRO A 64 -23.61 21.49 56.87
C PRO A 64 -22.20 21.93 56.43
N LEU A 65 -22.09 23.10 55.82
CA LEU A 65 -20.84 23.72 55.37
C LEU A 65 -20.72 25.15 55.94
N PRO A 66 -20.59 25.31 57.28
CA PRO A 66 -20.63 26.62 57.93
C PRO A 66 -19.46 27.53 57.54
N GLU A 67 -18.29 26.95 57.23
CA GLU A 67 -17.09 27.67 56.74
C GLU A 67 -17.35 28.48 55.46
N VAL A 68 -18.37 28.10 54.67
CA VAL A 68 -18.79 28.80 53.44
C VAL A 68 -20.25 29.26 53.52
N GLY A 69 -20.88 29.17 54.70
CA GLY A 69 -22.26 29.60 54.95
C GLY A 69 -23.35 28.78 54.23
N LEU A 70 -23.05 27.57 53.73
CA LEU A 70 -23.98 26.77 52.91
C LEU A 70 -24.37 25.44 53.59
N ALA A 71 -25.39 24.78 53.07
CA ALA A 71 -25.72 23.40 53.41
C ALA A 71 -26.28 22.65 52.20
N LEU A 72 -25.99 21.34 52.15
CA LEU A 72 -26.53 20.42 51.15
C LEU A 72 -27.49 19.45 51.84
N VAL A 73 -28.68 19.27 51.30
CA VAL A 73 -29.67 18.32 51.83
C VAL A 73 -30.06 17.33 50.74
N ARG A 74 -29.81 16.04 50.95
CA ARG A 74 -30.16 14.99 49.98
C ARG A 74 -31.54 14.43 50.28
N THR A 75 -32.42 14.39 49.29
CA THR A 75 -33.74 13.77 49.45
C THR A 75 -34.27 13.30 48.10
N GLU A 76 -34.94 12.17 48.08
CA GLU A 76 -35.65 11.68 46.90
C GLU A 76 -37.12 12.15 46.92
N GLY A 77 -37.83 12.08 45.80
CA GLY A 77 -39.28 12.30 45.74
C GLY A 77 -39.76 13.76 45.67
N LEU A 78 -38.86 14.74 45.55
CA LEU A 78 -39.24 16.16 45.43
C LEU A 78 -39.90 16.50 44.08
N ASP A 79 -39.51 15.83 42.99
CA ASP A 79 -39.98 16.07 41.61
C ASP A 79 -39.93 17.56 41.19
N VAL A 80 -38.84 18.22 41.58
CA VAL A 80 -38.54 19.61 41.21
C VAL A 80 -37.43 19.60 40.17
N ARG A 81 -37.62 20.37 39.09
CA ARG A 81 -36.61 20.48 38.03
C ARG A 81 -35.32 21.11 38.60
N PRO A 82 -34.15 20.47 38.44
CA PRO A 82 -32.90 21.03 38.90
C PRO A 82 -32.56 22.35 38.18
N LEU A 83 -31.94 23.28 38.90
CA LEU A 83 -31.48 24.56 38.35
C LEU A 83 -30.00 24.51 37.96
N PRO A 84 -29.60 25.06 36.80
CA PRO A 84 -28.20 25.11 36.42
C PRO A 84 -27.46 26.08 37.33
N VAL A 85 -26.28 25.69 37.81
CA VAL A 85 -25.39 26.57 38.57
C VAL A 85 -24.38 27.19 37.61
N SER A 86 -24.11 28.49 37.80
CA SER A 86 -23.16 29.20 36.96
C SER A 86 -21.74 28.67 37.18
N PRO A 87 -21.00 28.31 36.11
CA PRO A 87 -19.60 27.93 36.20
C PRO A 87 -18.67 29.15 36.32
N ARG A 88 -19.20 30.38 36.46
CA ARG A 88 -18.41 31.61 36.51
C ARG A 88 -17.86 31.85 37.93
N ASP A 89 -16.56 32.11 38.02
CA ASP A 89 -15.89 32.41 39.29
C ASP A 89 -16.28 33.79 39.84
N SER A 90 -16.49 34.77 38.96
CA SER A 90 -16.90 36.13 39.34
C SER A 90 -17.94 36.69 38.35
N PRO A 91 -19.22 36.84 38.75
CA PRO A 91 -20.20 37.52 37.92
C PRO A 91 -19.90 39.02 37.82
N GLU A 92 -20.11 39.61 36.64
CA GLU A 92 -19.82 41.02 36.38
C GLU A 92 -20.70 41.96 37.20
N ALA A 93 -20.07 42.95 37.85
CA ALA A 93 -20.77 44.05 38.49
C ALA A 93 -21.72 44.73 37.51
N GLY A 94 -22.95 45.00 37.97
CA GLY A 94 -24.03 45.53 37.17
C GLY A 94 -24.95 44.48 36.55
N THR A 95 -24.65 43.18 36.68
CA THR A 95 -25.52 42.08 36.21
C THR A 95 -26.91 42.12 36.87
N TYR A 96 -27.96 42.00 36.08
CA TYR A 96 -29.32 41.83 36.59
C TYR A 96 -29.56 40.39 37.06
N VAL A 97 -30.08 40.26 38.28
CA VAL A 97 -30.38 38.97 38.91
C VAL A 97 -31.84 38.92 39.37
N ARG A 98 -32.39 37.72 39.53
CA ARG A 98 -33.71 37.45 40.11
C ARG A 98 -33.53 36.73 41.43
N ILE A 99 -34.19 37.22 42.48
CA ILE A 99 -34.20 36.58 43.81
C ILE A 99 -35.63 36.34 44.29
N ALA A 100 -35.83 35.31 45.10
CA ALA A 100 -37.12 34.93 45.66
C ALA A 100 -37.43 35.70 46.96
N ALA A 101 -37.76 36.98 46.84
CA ALA A 101 -38.04 37.91 47.95
C ALA A 101 -39.52 38.32 47.96
N HIS A 102 -40.39 37.52 48.59
CA HIS A 102 -41.86 37.63 48.50
C HIS A 102 -42.38 37.57 47.05
N GLY A 103 -41.89 36.60 46.29
CA GLY A 103 -42.05 36.48 44.84
C GLY A 103 -40.73 36.76 44.11
N TRP A 104 -40.68 36.51 42.80
CA TRP A 104 -39.49 36.84 42.03
C TRP A 104 -39.33 38.34 41.86
N ARG A 105 -38.19 38.87 42.30
CA ARG A 105 -37.82 40.29 42.15
C ARG A 105 -36.49 40.42 41.44
N GLN A 106 -36.38 41.44 40.60
CA GLN A 106 -35.13 41.79 39.94
C GLN A 106 -34.27 42.65 40.88
N ALA A 107 -33.01 42.31 41.01
CA ALA A 107 -31.97 43.04 41.73
C ALA A 107 -30.75 43.23 40.82
N ARG A 108 -29.78 44.03 41.26
CA ARG A 108 -28.54 44.27 40.52
C ARG A 108 -27.34 43.87 41.37
N LEU A 109 -26.44 43.08 40.81
CA LEU A 109 -25.17 42.73 41.45
C LEU A 109 -24.26 43.97 41.49
N LEU A 110 -23.72 44.32 42.65
CA LEU A 110 -22.79 45.45 42.81
C LEU A 110 -21.32 45.02 42.72
N GLY A 111 -21.03 43.80 43.18
CA GLY A 111 -19.68 43.23 43.20
C GLY A 111 -19.55 42.16 44.28
N THR A 112 -18.31 41.85 44.64
CA THR A 112 -17.97 40.97 45.76
C THR A 112 -17.43 41.77 46.94
N VAL A 113 -17.83 41.41 48.16
CA VAL A 113 -17.40 42.04 49.42
C VAL A 113 -17.09 40.97 50.47
N PRO A 114 -16.14 41.20 51.38
CA PRO A 114 -15.95 40.32 52.53
C PRO A 114 -17.10 40.50 53.53
N ALA A 115 -17.58 39.42 54.12
CA ALA A 115 -18.64 39.45 55.13
C ALA A 115 -18.38 38.47 56.27
N THR A 116 -18.91 38.79 57.45
CA THR A 116 -18.92 37.87 58.60
C THR A 116 -20.25 37.13 58.65
N TYR A 117 -20.21 35.80 58.59
CA TYR A 117 -21.35 34.92 58.81
C TYR A 117 -21.47 34.57 60.30
N THR A 118 -22.65 34.76 60.88
CA THR A 118 -22.93 34.46 62.29
C THR A 118 -23.67 33.11 62.41
N ALA A 119 -22.92 32.04 62.66
CA ALA A 119 -23.51 30.74 62.98
C ALA A 119 -23.75 30.60 64.50
N THR A 120 -24.54 29.60 64.91
CA THR A 120 -24.89 29.35 66.31
C THR A 120 -23.67 28.96 67.17
N ASP A 121 -22.66 28.33 66.56
CA ASP A 121 -21.44 27.88 67.24
C ASP A 121 -20.35 28.97 67.30
N ARG A 122 -20.04 29.63 66.17
CA ARG A 122 -19.01 30.68 66.04
C ARG A 122 -19.25 31.60 64.82
N PHE A 123 -18.36 32.58 64.66
CA PHE A 123 -18.32 33.45 63.50
C PHE A 123 -17.38 32.91 62.42
N HIS A 124 -17.79 33.01 61.15
CA HIS A 124 -16.97 32.66 59.98
C HIS A 124 -16.73 33.89 59.11
N LEU A 125 -15.48 34.11 58.70
CA LEU A 125 -15.11 35.17 57.77
C LEU A 125 -15.21 34.62 56.34
N LEU A 126 -15.98 35.29 55.50
CA LEU A 126 -16.20 34.93 54.10
C LEU A 126 -15.60 36.01 53.21
N ASP A 127 -14.56 35.66 52.45
CA ASP A 127 -13.81 36.63 51.65
C ASP A 127 -14.58 37.12 50.41
N THR A 128 -15.54 36.33 49.91
CA THR A 128 -16.20 36.59 48.62
C THR A 128 -17.71 36.36 48.71
N VAL A 129 -18.44 37.39 49.12
CA VAL A 129 -19.91 37.44 49.15
C VAL A 129 -20.43 38.42 48.09
N LEU A 130 -21.48 38.05 47.37
CA LEU A 130 -22.13 38.87 46.36
C LEU A 130 -22.99 39.95 47.02
N GLU A 131 -22.72 41.22 46.73
CA GLU A 131 -23.54 42.34 47.18
C GLU A 131 -24.63 42.68 46.17
N LEU A 132 -25.88 42.80 46.64
CA LEU A 132 -27.06 43.04 45.81
C LEU A 132 -27.71 44.38 46.12
N ALA A 133 -28.00 45.16 45.09
CA ALA A 133 -28.90 46.30 45.14
C ALA A 133 -30.33 45.86 44.83
N ILE A 134 -31.24 46.07 45.79
CA ILE A 134 -32.66 45.77 45.65
C ILE A 134 -33.52 46.92 46.21
N GLY A 135 -34.70 47.14 45.63
CA GLY A 135 -35.67 48.11 46.14
C GLY A 135 -36.14 47.80 47.57
N THR A 136 -36.69 48.81 48.25
CA THR A 136 -37.07 48.76 49.68
C THR A 136 -37.97 47.58 50.06
N GLY A 137 -39.01 47.30 49.26
CA GLY A 137 -39.90 46.16 49.50
C GLY A 137 -39.27 44.77 49.29
N GLY A 138 -38.09 44.68 48.66
CA GLY A 138 -37.30 43.46 48.57
C GLY A 138 -36.28 43.32 49.70
N SER A 139 -35.74 44.43 50.20
CA SER A 139 -34.79 44.44 51.33
C SER A 139 -35.43 43.93 52.63
N ASP A 140 -36.73 44.18 52.84
CA ASP A 140 -37.45 43.64 54.00
C ASP A 140 -37.53 42.10 54.02
N ALA A 141 -37.58 41.46 52.85
CA ALA A 141 -37.60 40.00 52.74
C ALA A 141 -36.23 39.36 53.07
N LEU A 142 -35.15 40.16 53.02
CA LEU A 142 -33.77 39.74 53.24
C LEU A 142 -33.28 39.99 54.67
N ARG A 143 -34.16 40.43 55.57
CA ARG A 143 -33.84 40.57 57.00
C ARG A 143 -33.63 39.20 57.63
N LEU A 144 -32.81 39.17 58.68
CA LEU A 144 -32.52 37.96 59.46
C LEU A 144 -33.81 37.22 59.86
N GLY A 145 -33.87 35.93 59.53
CA GLY A 145 -35.04 35.07 59.80
C GLY A 145 -36.18 35.18 58.78
N GLY A 146 -35.97 35.87 57.66
CA GLY A 146 -36.93 35.95 56.55
C GLY A 146 -36.97 34.69 55.69
N GLU A 147 -38.09 34.45 54.99
CA GLU A 147 -38.27 33.28 54.10
C GLU A 147 -37.29 33.21 52.92
N ALA A 148 -36.58 34.30 52.61
CA ALA A 148 -35.65 34.38 51.48
C ALA A 148 -34.28 33.75 51.78
N ALA A 149 -33.96 33.48 53.05
CA ALA A 149 -32.74 32.79 53.46
C ALA A 149 -32.58 31.47 52.69
N GLY A 150 -31.42 31.23 52.11
CA GLY A 150 -31.11 30.02 51.35
C GLY A 150 -31.67 29.98 49.93
N GLY A 151 -32.45 30.98 49.52
CA GLY A 151 -33.01 31.06 48.17
C GLY A 151 -31.94 31.33 47.10
N PRO A 152 -32.12 30.86 45.85
CA PRO A 152 -31.15 31.08 44.78
C PRO A 152 -31.17 32.52 44.26
N VAL A 153 -29.99 33.02 43.91
CA VAL A 153 -29.78 34.22 43.11
C VAL A 153 -29.60 33.80 41.66
N LEU A 154 -30.63 34.00 40.85
CA LEU A 154 -30.61 33.61 39.43
C LEU A 154 -30.13 34.76 38.56
N ASP A 155 -29.32 34.46 37.57
CA ASP A 155 -29.05 35.37 36.46
C ASP A 155 -30.34 35.64 35.68
N ALA A 156 -30.70 36.92 35.49
CA ALA A 156 -31.97 37.25 34.85
C ALA A 156 -32.02 36.84 33.36
N ALA A 157 -30.86 36.70 32.70
CA ALA A 157 -30.76 36.36 31.28
C ALA A 157 -30.66 34.85 31.04
N THR A 158 -29.83 34.15 31.83
CA THR A 158 -29.55 32.72 31.61
C THR A 158 -30.39 31.80 32.50
N GLY A 159 -30.90 32.31 33.63
CA GLY A 159 -31.58 31.51 34.64
C GLY A 159 -30.63 30.64 35.49
N ALA A 160 -29.31 30.82 35.35
CA ALA A 160 -28.32 30.09 36.15
C ALA A 160 -28.19 30.67 37.56
N VAL A 161 -27.96 29.80 38.55
CA VAL A 161 -27.73 30.20 39.95
C VAL A 161 -26.31 30.74 40.11
N LEU A 162 -26.19 32.00 40.51
CA LEU A 162 -24.91 32.66 40.81
C LEU A 162 -24.50 32.50 42.28
N GLY A 163 -25.49 32.39 43.16
CA GLY A 163 -25.26 32.32 44.59
C GLY A 163 -26.53 32.01 45.38
N VAL A 164 -26.39 32.00 46.70
CA VAL A 164 -27.45 31.66 47.65
C VAL A 164 -27.63 32.82 48.61
N VAL A 165 -28.85 33.32 48.77
CA VAL A 165 -29.15 34.44 49.67
C VAL A 165 -28.79 34.07 51.12
N GLY A 166 -28.01 34.93 51.79
CA GLY A 166 -27.67 34.81 53.20
C GLY A 166 -28.16 36.02 53.99
N THR A 167 -28.97 35.79 55.03
CA THR A 167 -29.57 36.86 55.84
C THR A 167 -28.80 37.13 57.14
N ALA A 168 -27.99 36.18 57.59
CA ALA A 168 -27.07 36.26 58.74
C ALA A 168 -25.65 36.74 58.37
N LEU A 169 -25.51 37.48 57.27
CA LEU A 169 -24.25 38.03 56.78
C LEU A 169 -24.12 39.50 57.16
N HIS A 170 -22.93 39.88 57.66
CA HIS A 170 -22.65 41.24 58.11
C HIS A 170 -21.40 41.80 57.41
N THR A 171 -21.53 42.99 56.83
CA THR A 171 -20.45 43.76 56.18
C THR A 171 -20.17 45.03 56.98
N GLU A 172 -19.01 45.68 56.76
CA GLU A 172 -18.65 46.94 57.47
C GLU A 172 -19.62 48.09 57.17
N HIS A 173 -20.23 48.08 55.99
CA HIS A 173 -21.29 49.00 55.58
C HIS A 173 -22.64 48.30 55.46
N ARG A 174 -23.73 49.07 55.43
CA ARG A 174 -25.09 48.54 55.31
C ARG A 174 -25.39 48.13 53.86
N ALA A 175 -25.30 46.83 53.56
CA ALA A 175 -25.71 46.26 52.28
C ALA A 175 -27.24 46.04 52.22
N ALA A 176 -27.85 46.19 51.04
CA ALA A 176 -29.29 45.99 50.85
C ALA A 176 -29.68 44.50 50.71
N GLY A 177 -28.72 43.65 50.35
CA GLY A 177 -28.85 42.19 50.27
C GLY A 177 -27.48 41.54 50.01
N LEU A 178 -27.26 40.36 50.59
CA LEU A 178 -26.02 39.60 50.48
C LEU A 178 -26.31 38.16 50.04
N ALA A 179 -25.43 37.60 49.22
CA ALA A 179 -25.53 36.22 48.77
C ALA A 179 -24.17 35.52 48.68
N LEU A 180 -24.13 34.26 49.08
CA LEU A 180 -22.96 33.39 49.07
C LEU A 180 -22.67 32.94 47.64
N SER A 181 -21.45 33.16 47.16
CA SER A 181 -21.03 32.69 45.83
C SER A 181 -20.77 31.18 45.86
N LEU A 182 -21.46 30.42 45.02
CA LEU A 182 -21.30 28.96 44.96
C LEU A 182 -19.94 28.55 44.38
N SER A 183 -19.45 29.28 43.38
CA SER A 183 -18.14 29.03 42.76
C SER A 183 -16.99 29.35 43.71
N ALA A 184 -17.04 30.51 44.40
CA ALA A 184 -16.05 30.87 45.40
C ALA A 184 -16.04 29.89 46.58
N ALA A 185 -17.23 29.49 47.05
CA ALA A 185 -17.36 28.47 48.10
C ALA A 185 -16.76 27.13 47.68
N ALA A 186 -17.02 26.65 46.46
CA ALA A 186 -16.46 25.39 45.96
C ALA A 186 -14.93 25.45 45.78
N ALA A 187 -14.36 26.64 45.52
CA ALA A 187 -12.91 26.81 45.38
C ALA A 187 -12.15 26.68 46.71
N THR A 188 -12.80 26.87 47.86
CA THR A 188 -12.19 26.70 49.19
C THR A 188 -11.84 25.24 49.50
N ASP A 189 -12.66 24.30 49.03
CA ASP A 189 -12.42 22.86 49.12
C ASP A 189 -12.77 22.17 47.78
N PRO A 190 -11.81 22.11 46.83
CA PRO A 190 -12.04 21.52 45.50
C PRO A 190 -12.37 20.02 45.52
N ALA A 191 -11.98 19.32 46.59
CA ALA A 191 -12.27 17.90 46.81
C ALA A 191 -13.55 17.67 47.62
N GLY A 192 -14.14 18.75 48.16
CA GLY A 192 -15.30 18.72 49.02
C GLY A 192 -16.62 18.36 48.33
N PRO A 193 -17.67 18.14 49.13
CA PRO A 193 -18.98 17.71 48.65
C PRO A 193 -19.67 18.77 47.76
N LEU A 194 -19.47 20.07 48.03
CA LEU A 194 -20.01 21.14 47.18
C LEU A 194 -19.36 21.13 45.79
N ALA A 195 -18.03 21.05 45.71
CA ALA A 195 -17.33 20.99 44.43
C ALA A 195 -17.72 19.73 43.63
N ALA A 196 -17.93 18.58 44.29
CA ALA A 196 -18.45 17.38 43.65
C ALA A 196 -19.86 17.56 43.08
N LEU A 197 -20.76 18.20 43.84
CA LEU A 197 -22.12 18.53 43.40
C LEU A 197 -22.11 19.50 42.20
N LEU A 198 -21.27 20.54 42.23
CA LEU A 198 -21.18 21.49 41.12
C LEU A 198 -20.66 20.83 39.83
N ARG A 199 -19.67 19.92 39.93
CA ARG A 199 -19.24 19.10 38.77
C ARG A 199 -20.36 18.21 38.23
N LEU A 200 -21.18 17.64 39.11
CA LEU A 200 -22.34 16.85 38.72
C LEU A 200 -23.41 17.71 38.04
N ASN A 201 -23.71 18.90 38.59
CA ASN A 201 -24.63 19.86 38.00
C ASN A 201 -24.15 20.31 36.61
N ASP A 202 -22.87 20.65 36.47
CA ASP A 202 -22.24 21.02 35.19
C ASP A 202 -22.44 19.94 34.11
N ALA A 203 -22.32 18.66 34.49
CA ALA A 203 -22.44 17.51 33.60
C ALA A 203 -23.90 17.07 33.31
N THR A 204 -24.87 17.41 34.16
CA THR A 204 -26.24 16.85 34.08
C THR A 204 -27.37 17.86 33.93
N VAL A 205 -27.17 19.12 34.30
CA VAL A 205 -28.22 20.16 34.29
C VAL A 205 -27.89 21.25 33.26
N PRO A 206 -28.60 21.33 32.11
CA PRO A 206 -28.24 22.24 31.02
C PRO A 206 -28.30 23.73 31.37
N GLY A 207 -27.14 24.40 31.31
CA GLY A 207 -26.96 25.86 31.34
C GLY A 207 -26.68 26.44 29.95
N TYR A 208 -27.01 27.72 29.73
CA TYR A 208 -26.93 28.35 28.40
C TYR A 208 -26.39 29.78 28.43
N GLY A 209 -26.09 30.32 27.24
CA GLY A 209 -25.59 31.67 27.07
C GLY A 209 -24.21 31.85 27.68
N ARG A 210 -24.03 32.90 28.49
CA ARG A 210 -22.77 33.13 29.22
C ARG A 210 -22.47 32.07 30.29
N ASP A 211 -23.47 31.29 30.68
CA ASP A 211 -23.38 30.20 31.65
C ASP A 211 -23.46 28.83 30.98
N LEU A 212 -23.05 28.73 29.70
CA LEU A 212 -22.99 27.45 28.99
C LEU A 212 -22.07 26.48 29.72
N ASN A 213 -22.64 25.35 30.13
CA ASN A 213 -21.95 24.25 30.82
C ASN A 213 -21.94 22.98 29.96
N LEU A 214 -21.30 21.90 30.44
CA LEU A 214 -21.14 20.66 29.66
C LEU A 214 -22.49 20.05 29.27
N ALA A 215 -23.45 20.00 30.20
CA ALA A 215 -24.81 19.51 29.94
C ALA A 215 -25.52 20.33 28.84
N GLY A 216 -25.37 21.66 28.86
CA GLY A 216 -25.89 22.55 27.83
C GLY A 216 -25.26 22.31 26.47
N ALA A 217 -23.93 22.14 26.42
CA ALA A 217 -23.20 21.79 25.21
C ALA A 217 -23.64 20.42 24.64
N LEU A 218 -23.79 19.39 25.49
CA LEU A 218 -24.29 18.08 25.10
C LEU A 218 -25.72 18.15 24.57
N HIS A 219 -26.59 18.91 25.21
CA HIS A 219 -27.98 19.07 24.78
C HIS A 219 -28.09 19.81 23.43
N LEU A 220 -27.34 20.89 23.25
CA LEU A 220 -27.29 21.63 21.97
C LEU A 220 -26.74 20.74 20.85
N THR A 221 -25.63 20.04 21.09
CA THR A 221 -25.01 19.19 20.07
C THR A 221 -25.87 17.96 19.74
N ALA A 222 -26.54 17.33 20.72
CA ALA A 222 -27.50 16.25 20.46
C ALA A 222 -28.66 16.71 19.56
N ALA A 223 -29.15 17.94 19.73
CA ALA A 223 -30.21 18.51 18.89
C ALA A 223 -29.77 18.82 17.44
N THR A 224 -28.46 18.83 17.13
CA THR A 224 -27.97 18.95 15.75
C THR A 224 -28.20 17.69 14.92
N GLY A 225 -28.24 16.50 15.55
CA GLY A 225 -28.40 15.22 14.86
C GLY A 225 -29.82 14.92 14.37
N GLY A 226 -30.83 15.64 14.85
CA GLY A 226 -32.24 15.28 14.69
C GLY A 226 -32.96 15.78 13.43
N ARG A 227 -32.31 16.51 12.51
CA ARG A 227 -33.06 17.31 11.50
C ARG A 227 -32.76 17.09 10.01
N ALA A 228 -31.94 16.13 9.62
CA ALA A 228 -31.71 15.81 8.21
C ALA A 228 -32.18 14.38 7.85
N GLY A 229 -33.50 14.21 7.67
CA GLY A 229 -34.09 13.02 7.02
C GLY A 229 -35.14 12.22 7.81
N ALA A 230 -35.49 12.60 9.04
CA ALA A 230 -36.43 11.85 9.88
C ALA A 230 -37.92 12.15 9.59
N ALA A 231 -38.32 12.13 8.31
CA ALA A 231 -39.72 11.98 7.93
C ALA A 231 -39.91 10.58 7.35
N GLY A 232 -39.93 9.55 8.20
CA GLY A 232 -40.40 8.23 7.76
C GLY A 232 -39.71 6.97 8.30
N ARG A 233 -38.89 7.02 9.37
CA ARG A 233 -38.51 5.77 10.07
C ARG A 233 -38.14 6.03 11.54
N PRO A 234 -38.56 5.18 12.49
CA PRO A 234 -38.32 5.41 13.92
C PRO A 234 -36.82 5.43 14.22
N ALA A 235 -36.45 6.25 15.20
CA ALA A 235 -35.12 6.32 15.81
C ALA A 235 -34.71 5.05 16.60
N ASP A 236 -35.38 3.91 16.36
CA ASP A 236 -35.14 2.60 16.95
C ASP A 236 -34.61 1.63 15.88
N VAL A 237 -33.33 1.75 15.52
CA VAL A 237 -32.61 0.59 15.01
C VAL A 237 -31.47 0.28 15.97
N PRO A 238 -31.75 -0.41 17.10
CA PRO A 238 -30.69 -1.11 17.82
C PRO A 238 -30.04 -2.11 16.86
N GLY A 239 -28.72 -2.02 16.67
CA GLY A 239 -27.95 -3.09 16.03
C GLY A 239 -27.17 -2.73 14.76
N LEU A 240 -26.51 -1.56 14.67
CA LEU A 240 -25.53 -1.36 13.61
C LEU A 240 -24.37 -2.37 13.74
N VAL A 241 -23.94 -2.96 12.61
CA VAL A 241 -22.80 -3.88 12.61
C VAL A 241 -21.52 -3.08 12.83
N GLN A 242 -20.92 -3.25 14.00
CA GLN A 242 -19.65 -2.61 14.33
C GLN A 242 -18.51 -3.18 13.49
N ARG A 243 -17.82 -2.31 12.74
CA ARG A 243 -16.56 -2.62 12.06
C ARG A 243 -15.40 -2.49 13.01
N VAL A 244 -14.83 -3.62 13.45
CA VAL A 244 -13.85 -3.63 14.56
C VAL A 244 -12.62 -2.77 14.24
N ASN A 245 -12.09 -2.82 13.01
CA ASN A 245 -10.89 -2.06 12.65
C ASN A 245 -11.18 -0.56 12.56
N THR A 246 -12.26 -0.18 11.87
CA THR A 246 -12.69 1.22 11.75
C THR A 246 -13.04 1.82 13.11
N SER A 247 -13.78 1.08 13.95
CA SER A 247 -14.12 1.52 15.30
C SER A 247 -12.88 1.72 16.16
N ARG A 248 -11.85 0.88 16.02
CA ARG A 248 -10.58 1.03 16.75
C ARG A 248 -9.85 2.31 16.35
N GLU A 249 -9.75 2.59 15.05
CA GLU A 249 -9.11 3.81 14.54
C GLU A 249 -9.88 5.07 14.97
N LEU A 250 -11.22 5.06 14.90
CA LEU A 250 -12.06 6.17 15.35
C LEU A 250 -11.95 6.41 16.86
N SER A 251 -11.89 5.35 17.68
CA SER A 251 -11.66 5.46 19.12
C SER A 251 -10.26 6.00 19.41
N ALA A 252 -9.21 5.46 18.79
CA ALA A 252 -7.84 5.94 18.96
C ALA A 252 -7.70 7.44 18.62
N PHE A 253 -8.37 7.88 17.54
CA PHE A 253 -8.39 9.29 17.17
C PHE A 253 -9.19 10.16 18.15
N THR A 254 -10.27 9.67 18.75
CA THR A 254 -11.12 10.49 19.65
C THR A 254 -10.63 10.50 21.10
N ASP A 255 -9.92 9.46 21.53
CA ASP A 255 -9.37 9.29 22.88
C ASP A 255 -7.95 9.85 23.02
N ALA A 256 -7.31 10.23 21.92
CA ALA A 256 -5.98 10.85 21.96
C ALA A 256 -5.99 12.12 22.82
N PRO A 257 -5.03 12.29 23.76
CA PRO A 257 -4.97 13.45 24.62
C PRO A 257 -4.78 14.72 23.78
N THR A 258 -5.53 15.77 24.09
CA THR A 258 -5.35 17.11 23.51
C THR A 258 -4.32 17.88 24.33
N GLY A 259 -3.17 18.26 23.75
CA GLY A 259 -2.19 19.13 24.38
C GLY A 259 -0.98 18.46 25.03
N GLY A 260 -0.47 17.35 24.47
CA GLY A 260 0.77 16.72 24.93
C GLY A 260 2.05 17.41 24.42
N ALA A 261 3.12 17.40 25.21
CA ALA A 261 4.44 18.00 24.92
C ALA A 261 5.17 17.40 23.67
N THR A 262 4.53 16.52 22.91
CA THR A 262 5.09 15.78 21.76
C THR A 262 4.65 16.30 20.38
N GLY A 263 4.08 17.51 20.29
CA GLY A 263 4.02 18.28 19.04
C GLY A 263 3.32 17.66 17.82
N CYS A 264 2.52 16.60 17.99
CA CYS A 264 1.79 15.93 16.91
C CYS A 264 0.41 15.48 17.39
N ASP A 265 -0.51 16.44 17.53
CA ASP A 265 -1.91 16.16 17.83
C ASP A 265 -2.67 16.04 16.49
N ALA A 266 -2.96 14.82 16.06
CA ALA A 266 -3.84 14.62 14.91
C ALA A 266 -5.23 15.19 15.22
N LEU A 267 -5.68 16.17 14.42
CA LEU A 267 -6.96 16.89 14.57
C LEU A 267 -7.99 16.49 13.52
N VAL A 268 -7.56 15.87 12.42
CA VAL A 268 -8.40 15.55 11.26
C VAL A 268 -8.24 14.10 10.88
N LEU A 269 -9.35 13.38 10.72
CA LEU A 269 -9.38 12.01 10.24
C LEU A 269 -10.23 11.92 8.96
N GLY A 270 -9.63 11.47 7.87
CA GLY A 270 -10.35 11.09 6.65
C GLY A 270 -10.93 9.68 6.77
N LEU A 271 -12.25 9.54 6.64
CA LEU A 271 -12.97 8.27 6.56
C LEU A 271 -13.46 8.06 5.12
N VAL A 272 -12.73 7.28 4.35
CA VAL A 272 -12.86 7.24 2.90
C VAL A 272 -13.43 5.91 2.43
N GLY A 273 -14.42 5.93 1.55
CA GLY A 273 -14.97 4.69 0.97
C GLY A 273 -15.95 4.94 -0.16
N ASP A 274 -16.08 3.94 -1.03
CA ASP A 274 -16.98 3.98 -2.19
C ASP A 274 -18.44 4.20 -1.75
N PRO A 275 -19.32 4.72 -2.64
CA PRO A 275 -20.76 4.76 -2.39
C PRO A 275 -21.30 3.40 -1.92
N GLY A 276 -22.26 3.41 -1.00
CA GLY A 276 -22.86 2.17 -0.45
C GLY A 276 -22.03 1.44 0.63
N THR A 277 -20.76 1.81 0.83
CA THR A 277 -19.88 1.14 1.83
C THR A 277 -20.18 1.49 3.29
N GLY A 278 -21.09 2.42 3.58
CA GLY A 278 -21.55 2.69 4.96
C GLY A 278 -20.84 3.83 5.72
N ARG A 279 -20.21 4.79 5.02
CA ARG A 279 -19.59 6.01 5.60
C ARG A 279 -20.49 6.72 6.63
N THR A 280 -21.68 7.14 6.19
CA THR A 280 -22.69 7.78 7.05
C THR A 280 -23.12 6.91 8.23
N THR A 281 -23.10 5.58 8.05
CA THR A 281 -23.48 4.62 9.11
C THR A 281 -22.43 4.58 10.20
N GLU A 282 -21.14 4.56 9.85
CA GLU A 282 -20.03 4.64 10.80
C GLU A 282 -20.00 5.98 11.56
N LEU A 283 -20.27 7.10 10.87
CA LEU A 283 -20.40 8.41 11.53
C LEU A 283 -21.57 8.45 12.53
N THR A 284 -22.70 7.85 12.15
CA THR A 284 -23.88 7.76 13.03
C THR A 284 -23.56 6.93 14.27
N ALA A 285 -22.95 5.75 14.08
CA ALA A 285 -22.55 4.89 15.17
C ALA A 285 -21.52 5.56 16.10
N LEU A 286 -20.59 6.36 15.56
CA LEU A 286 -19.63 7.13 16.35
C LEU A 286 -20.33 8.22 17.18
N ALA A 287 -21.25 8.97 16.59
CA ALA A 287 -22.02 9.99 17.29
C ALA A 287 -22.84 9.39 18.43
N GLU A 288 -23.52 8.25 18.18
CA GLU A 288 -24.32 7.55 19.18
C GLU A 288 -23.48 7.04 20.35
N ARG A 289 -22.32 6.41 20.07
CA ARG A 289 -21.38 5.95 21.12
C ARG A 289 -20.85 7.11 21.95
N ARG A 290 -20.59 8.27 21.35
CA ARG A 290 -20.12 9.46 22.07
C ARG A 290 -21.22 10.17 22.84
N ALA A 291 -22.48 10.07 22.40
CA ALA A 291 -23.61 10.66 23.12
C ALA A 291 -24.04 9.83 24.34
N HIS A 292 -23.98 8.50 24.24
CA HIS A 292 -24.49 7.56 25.26
C HIS A 292 -23.40 6.73 25.95
N GLY A 293 -22.12 7.01 25.69
CA GLY A 293 -21.00 6.33 26.35
C GLY A 293 -20.90 6.67 27.84
N ALA A 294 -20.01 5.97 28.56
CA ALA A 294 -19.76 6.23 29.99
C ALA A 294 -19.34 7.68 30.28
N ALA A 295 -18.81 8.37 29.25
CA ALA A 295 -18.47 9.77 29.29
C ALA A 295 -19.00 10.48 28.03
N PRO A 296 -20.22 11.03 28.08
CA PRO A 296 -20.80 11.76 26.96
C PRO A 296 -19.91 12.93 26.51
N ALA A 297 -19.77 13.12 25.20
CA ALA A 297 -18.93 14.18 24.64
C ALA A 297 -19.62 14.94 23.50
N PRO A 298 -19.54 16.29 23.47
CA PRO A 298 -20.19 17.10 22.45
C PRO A 298 -19.76 16.71 21.03
N THR A 299 -20.76 16.43 20.17
CA THR A 299 -20.53 15.98 18.79
C THR A 299 -21.52 16.68 17.85
N VAL A 300 -21.01 17.44 16.88
CA VAL A 300 -21.82 18.13 15.87
C VAL A 300 -21.75 17.37 14.55
N ARG A 301 -22.90 17.10 13.95
CA ARG A 301 -23.00 16.46 12.63
C ARG A 301 -23.36 17.50 11.59
N LEU A 302 -22.58 17.55 10.52
CA LEU A 302 -22.79 18.39 9.35
C LEU A 302 -22.74 17.52 8.10
N ARG A 303 -23.52 17.88 7.10
CA ARG A 303 -23.35 17.39 5.73
C ARG A 303 -22.59 18.43 4.91
N GLY A 304 -21.96 18.03 3.81
CA GLY A 304 -21.41 18.99 2.84
C GLY A 304 -22.46 20.00 2.35
N ALA A 305 -23.70 19.54 2.21
CA ALA A 305 -24.88 20.35 1.91
C ALA A 305 -25.18 21.48 2.93
N ASP A 306 -24.69 21.39 4.17
CA ASP A 306 -24.89 22.42 5.20
C ASP A 306 -23.89 23.59 5.07
N LEU A 307 -22.85 23.41 4.26
CA LEU A 307 -21.86 24.44 3.95
C LEU A 307 -22.44 25.48 2.99
N ARG A 308 -21.94 26.71 3.07
CA ARG A 308 -22.36 27.84 2.23
C ARG A 308 -21.17 28.43 1.49
N ALA A 309 -21.45 29.02 0.33
CA ALA A 309 -20.44 29.69 -0.51
C ALA A 309 -19.64 30.78 0.23
N GLY A 310 -20.24 31.42 1.24
CA GLY A 310 -19.62 32.49 2.03
C GLY A 310 -18.92 32.02 3.31
N ASP A 311 -18.79 30.72 3.55
CA ASP A 311 -18.12 30.21 4.74
C ASP A 311 -16.62 30.47 4.66
N ALA A 312 -16.07 31.12 5.69
CA ALA A 312 -14.65 31.36 5.82
C ALA A 312 -13.92 30.14 6.42
N SER A 313 -14.61 29.36 7.25
CA SER A 313 -14.10 28.10 7.83
C SER A 313 -15.25 27.17 8.21
N LEU A 314 -14.92 25.97 8.71
CA LEU A 314 -15.91 25.04 9.26
C LEU A 314 -16.66 25.62 10.48
N ALA A 315 -16.05 26.54 11.23
CA ALA A 315 -16.66 27.15 12.41
C ALA A 315 -17.98 27.87 12.07
N ASP A 316 -18.07 28.50 10.89
CA ASP A 316 -19.28 29.20 10.43
C ASP A 316 -20.47 28.24 10.28
N ALA A 317 -20.22 27.04 9.73
CA ALA A 317 -21.22 26.00 9.58
C ALA A 317 -21.64 25.41 10.92
N VAL A 318 -20.67 25.15 11.82
CA VAL A 318 -20.95 24.69 13.19
C VAL A 318 -21.79 25.72 13.95
N GLY A 319 -21.45 27.02 13.86
CA GLY A 319 -22.18 28.09 14.54
C GLY A 319 -23.63 28.19 14.08
N ARG A 320 -23.87 28.04 12.76
CA ARG A 320 -25.24 27.97 12.24
C ARG A 320 -25.99 26.73 12.69
N ALA A 321 -25.35 25.57 12.73
CA ALA A 321 -25.95 24.32 13.20
C ALA A 321 -26.34 24.42 14.69
N LEU A 322 -25.46 24.96 15.52
CA LEU A 322 -25.73 25.25 16.93
C LEU A 322 -26.87 26.27 17.09
N GLY A 323 -26.90 27.33 16.28
CA GLY A 323 -28.00 28.29 16.29
C GLY A 323 -29.36 27.67 15.89
N ALA A 324 -29.36 26.69 14.97
CA ALA A 324 -30.57 25.93 14.62
C ALA A 324 -30.99 24.95 15.72
N ALA A 325 -30.02 24.27 16.35
CA ALA A 325 -30.27 23.42 17.51
C ALA A 325 -30.84 24.22 18.68
N ALA A 326 -30.27 25.40 18.97
CA ALA A 326 -30.75 26.31 19.99
C ALA A 326 -32.23 26.69 19.78
N ARG A 327 -32.66 27.02 18.55
CA ARG A 327 -34.08 27.27 18.25
C ARG A 327 -34.98 26.07 18.57
N THR A 328 -34.48 24.86 18.36
CA THR A 328 -35.21 23.61 18.66
C THR A 328 -35.36 23.39 20.16
N VAL A 329 -34.28 23.61 20.90
CA VAL A 329 -34.23 23.45 22.35
C VAL A 329 -35.05 24.54 23.06
N ILE A 330 -35.04 25.78 22.55
CA ILE A 330 -35.90 26.88 23.02
C ILE A 330 -37.38 26.54 22.79
N ALA A 331 -37.75 26.03 21.61
CA ALA A 331 -39.12 25.58 21.33
C ALA A 331 -39.57 24.45 22.26
N SER A 332 -38.62 23.72 22.85
CA SER A 332 -38.86 22.65 23.82
C SER A 332 -38.83 23.13 25.29
N GLY A 333 -38.82 24.46 25.53
CA GLY A 333 -38.93 25.04 26.88
C GLY A 333 -37.60 25.45 27.53
N ALA A 334 -36.50 25.55 26.78
CA ALA A 334 -35.25 26.11 27.28
C ALA A 334 -35.22 27.66 27.26
N PRO A 335 -34.41 28.32 28.11
CA PRO A 335 -34.24 29.76 28.10
C PRO A 335 -33.75 30.31 26.75
N GLY A 336 -34.20 31.51 26.38
CA GLY A 336 -33.82 32.17 25.12
C GLY A 336 -32.30 32.40 24.95
N ALA A 337 -31.54 32.41 26.06
CA ALA A 337 -30.09 32.51 26.08
C ALA A 337 -29.36 31.35 25.35
N ALA A 338 -30.04 30.25 25.04
CA ALA A 338 -29.48 29.17 24.22
C ALA A 338 -29.08 29.62 22.81
N ALA A 339 -29.67 30.70 22.28
CA ALA A 339 -29.42 31.17 20.92
C ALA A 339 -28.04 31.82 20.70
N SER A 340 -27.29 32.14 21.77
CA SER A 340 -25.98 32.82 21.68
C SER A 340 -24.77 31.89 21.76
N ALA A 341 -24.98 30.56 21.82
CA ALA A 341 -23.88 29.61 21.92
C ALA A 341 -23.00 29.63 20.65
N THR A 342 -21.72 29.96 20.80
CA THR A 342 -20.74 29.91 19.71
C THR A 342 -19.99 28.57 19.69
N PRO A 343 -19.41 28.17 18.54
CA PRO A 343 -18.58 26.96 18.45
C PRO A 343 -17.40 26.96 19.44
N GLU A 344 -16.76 28.11 19.63
CA GLU A 344 -15.61 28.30 20.52
C GLU A 344 -16.02 28.09 21.98
N GLN A 345 -17.19 28.59 22.37
CA GLN A 345 -17.72 28.39 23.73
C GLN A 345 -17.98 26.89 24.00
N VAL A 346 -18.60 26.19 23.05
CA VAL A 346 -18.88 24.74 23.16
C VAL A 346 -17.56 23.95 23.24
N ALA A 347 -16.59 24.27 22.39
CA ALA A 347 -15.29 23.59 22.37
C ALA A 347 -14.52 23.80 23.68
N ARG A 348 -14.50 25.03 24.21
CA ARG A 348 -13.84 25.36 25.47
C ARG A 348 -14.48 24.67 26.67
N VAL A 349 -15.80 24.59 26.71
CA VAL A 349 -16.54 23.84 27.75
C VAL A 349 -16.20 22.36 27.69
N ALA A 350 -16.21 21.76 26.49
CA ALA A 350 -15.79 20.36 26.31
C ALA A 350 -14.36 20.13 26.81
N ARG A 351 -13.42 21.02 26.44
CA ARG A 351 -12.00 20.91 26.80
C ARG A 351 -11.77 20.97 28.30
N ARG A 352 -12.47 21.86 29.02
CA ARG A 352 -12.42 21.93 30.50
C ARG A 352 -12.86 20.64 31.16
N ALA A 353 -13.80 19.92 30.55
CA ALA A 353 -14.23 18.60 31.00
C ALA A 353 -13.31 17.44 30.56
N GLY A 354 -12.15 17.73 29.95
CA GLY A 354 -11.23 16.72 29.42
C GLY A 354 -11.78 16.00 28.18
N ARG A 355 -12.66 16.66 27.41
CA ARG A 355 -13.28 16.14 26.18
C ARG A 355 -12.97 17.05 25.00
N ALA A 356 -12.88 16.51 23.79
CA ALA A 356 -12.82 17.31 22.57
C ALA A 356 -14.22 17.48 21.96
N LEU A 357 -14.54 18.67 21.45
CA LEU A 357 -15.65 18.85 20.52
C LEU A 357 -15.32 18.09 19.23
N LEU A 358 -16.20 17.18 18.82
CA LEU A 358 -16.04 16.43 17.57
C LEU A 358 -17.00 16.95 16.51
N VAL A 359 -16.48 17.33 15.35
CA VAL A 359 -17.29 17.66 14.16
C VAL A 359 -17.22 16.50 13.18
N LEU A 360 -18.38 16.00 12.76
CA LEU A 360 -18.51 14.96 11.74
C LEU A 360 -19.03 15.63 10.47
N LEU A 361 -18.20 15.69 9.43
CA LEU A 361 -18.57 16.23 8.13
C LEU A 361 -18.80 15.08 7.14
N ASP A 362 -20.05 14.83 6.80
CA ASP A 362 -20.48 13.76 5.90
C ASP A 362 -20.74 14.28 4.48
N GLY A 363 -20.08 13.68 3.49
CA GLY A 363 -20.23 14.06 2.08
C GLY A 363 -19.88 15.52 1.77
N PRO A 364 -18.68 16.03 2.13
CA PRO A 364 -18.24 17.38 1.76
C PRO A 364 -18.31 17.65 0.25
N GLU A 365 -18.28 16.62 -0.59
CA GLU A 365 -18.52 16.71 -2.03
C GLU A 365 -19.86 17.37 -2.40
N GLU A 366 -20.84 17.41 -1.50
CA GLU A 366 -22.13 18.11 -1.63
C GLU A 366 -22.02 19.64 -1.38
N MET A 367 -20.82 20.16 -1.14
CA MET A 367 -20.65 21.60 -0.87
C MET A 367 -20.97 22.47 -2.10
N PRO A 368 -21.38 23.73 -1.88
CA PRO A 368 -21.63 24.67 -2.97
C PRO A 368 -20.40 24.85 -3.88
N PRO A 369 -20.57 24.89 -5.21
CA PRO A 369 -19.48 24.96 -6.16
C PRO A 369 -18.59 26.20 -6.00
N GLN A 370 -19.16 27.28 -5.47
CA GLN A 370 -18.48 28.55 -5.23
C GLN A 370 -17.41 28.45 -4.13
N LEU A 371 -17.46 27.42 -3.27
CA LEU A 371 -16.46 27.20 -2.23
C LEU A 371 -15.20 26.49 -2.76
N ALA A 372 -15.30 25.80 -3.90
CA ALA A 372 -14.19 25.02 -4.45
C ALA A 372 -12.90 25.83 -4.71
N PRO A 373 -12.95 27.06 -5.27
CA PRO A 373 -11.75 27.87 -5.47
C PRO A 373 -11.11 28.37 -4.17
N SER A 374 -11.89 28.54 -3.09
CA SER A 374 -11.43 28.99 -1.79
C SER A 374 -11.12 27.85 -0.81
N LEU A 375 -11.18 26.58 -1.27
CA LEU A 375 -10.92 25.41 -0.43
C LEU A 375 -9.56 25.43 0.29
N PRO A 376 -8.44 25.86 -0.33
CA PRO A 376 -7.16 25.96 0.37
C PRO A 376 -7.22 26.92 1.57
N ASP A 377 -7.76 28.12 1.38
CA ASP A 377 -7.90 29.13 2.43
C ASP A 377 -8.90 28.69 3.52
N TRP A 378 -10.01 28.09 3.10
CA TRP A 378 -11.02 27.52 4.00
C TRP A 378 -10.44 26.40 4.86
N THR A 379 -9.59 25.55 4.28
CA THR A 379 -8.89 24.46 4.98
C THR A 379 -7.91 25.02 6.00
N GLY A 380 -7.09 26.02 5.61
CA GLY A 380 -6.15 26.69 6.52
C GLY A 380 -6.84 27.28 7.75
N ARG A 381 -7.89 28.09 7.55
CA ARG A 381 -8.65 28.68 8.66
C ARG A 381 -9.38 27.65 9.52
N THR A 382 -9.81 26.53 8.91
CA THR A 382 -10.40 25.42 9.67
C THR A 382 -9.36 24.75 10.55
N VAL A 383 -8.12 24.56 10.07
CA VAL A 383 -7.02 24.02 10.88
C VAL A 383 -6.67 24.94 12.04
N ASP A 384 -6.59 26.26 11.80
CA ASP A 384 -6.31 27.23 12.86
C ASP A 384 -7.38 27.16 13.97
N TRP A 385 -8.66 27.16 13.57
CA TRP A 385 -9.77 27.01 14.52
C TRP A 385 -9.73 25.69 15.30
N LEU A 386 -9.44 24.55 14.63
CA LEU A 386 -9.32 23.25 15.31
C LEU A 386 -8.17 23.25 16.32
N ARG A 387 -7.03 23.88 16.01
CA ARG A 387 -5.86 23.99 16.90
C ARG A 387 -6.15 24.89 18.10
N ASP A 388 -6.65 26.09 17.86
CA ASP A 388 -6.96 27.07 18.90
C ASP A 388 -8.02 26.52 19.87
N GLU A 389 -9.06 25.89 19.30
CA GLU A 389 -10.20 25.40 20.07
C GLU A 389 -10.08 23.94 20.55
N GLY A 390 -9.00 23.22 20.19
CA GLY A 390 -8.77 21.82 20.58
C GLY A 390 -9.90 20.90 20.11
N ALA A 391 -10.53 21.26 19.00
CA ALA A 391 -11.62 20.51 18.38
C ALA A 391 -11.06 19.48 17.39
N ARG A 392 -11.83 18.42 17.13
CA ARG A 392 -11.46 17.33 16.21
C ARG A 392 -12.47 17.26 15.06
N LEU A 393 -12.01 16.87 13.87
CA LEU A 393 -12.81 16.73 12.67
C LEU A 393 -12.68 15.32 12.08
N VAL A 394 -13.81 14.69 11.78
CA VAL A 394 -13.86 13.50 10.91
C VAL A 394 -14.53 13.91 9.61
N VAL A 395 -13.84 13.71 8.49
CA VAL A 395 -14.37 13.97 7.15
C VAL A 395 -14.68 12.63 6.50
N ALA A 396 -15.96 12.33 6.25
CA ALA A 396 -16.36 11.14 5.52
C ALA A 396 -16.72 11.50 4.08
N CYS A 397 -15.94 11.01 3.12
CA CYS A 397 -16.05 11.41 1.72
C CYS A 397 -15.66 10.26 0.78
N ARG A 398 -15.94 10.44 -0.50
CA ARG A 398 -15.51 9.52 -1.54
C ARG A 398 -13.99 9.56 -1.74
N PRO A 399 -13.36 8.46 -2.21
CA PRO A 399 -11.92 8.41 -2.49
C PRO A 399 -11.44 9.55 -3.40
N GLU A 400 -12.18 9.84 -4.47
CA GLU A 400 -11.80 10.81 -5.49
C GLU A 400 -11.87 12.25 -4.98
N PHE A 401 -12.72 12.51 -3.98
CA PHE A 401 -12.74 13.80 -3.30
C PHE A 401 -11.56 13.92 -2.34
N TRP A 402 -11.29 12.87 -1.55
CA TRP A 402 -10.20 12.87 -0.58
C TRP A 402 -8.82 12.94 -1.21
N GLU A 403 -8.62 12.34 -2.39
CA GLU A 403 -7.35 12.43 -3.12
C GLU A 403 -6.92 13.89 -3.33
N ARG A 404 -7.86 14.76 -3.70
CA ARG A 404 -7.61 16.19 -3.94
C ARG A 404 -7.69 17.01 -2.66
N ALA A 405 -8.77 16.87 -1.89
CA ALA A 405 -9.02 17.68 -0.70
C ALA A 405 -8.12 17.27 0.48
N GLY A 406 -7.81 15.98 0.61
CA GLY A 406 -6.91 15.44 1.63
C GLY A 406 -5.50 16.02 1.54
N ALA A 407 -5.03 16.32 0.33
CA ALA A 407 -3.72 16.92 0.08
C ALA A 407 -3.61 18.40 0.51
N LEU A 408 -4.75 19.07 0.74
CA LEU A 408 -4.78 20.45 1.25
C LEU A 408 -4.54 20.52 2.77
N TRP A 409 -4.70 19.40 3.49
CA TRP A 409 -4.49 19.35 4.93
C TRP A 409 -3.00 19.20 5.26
N PRO A 410 -2.47 19.96 6.23
CA PRO A 410 -1.11 19.77 6.71
C PRO A 410 -0.84 18.33 7.20
N PRO A 411 0.29 17.69 6.87
CA PRO A 411 0.55 16.29 7.22
C PRO A 411 0.62 15.98 8.73
N ASP A 412 0.84 16.99 9.57
CA ASP A 412 0.91 16.91 11.03
C ASP A 412 -0.47 16.89 11.69
N VAL A 413 -1.50 17.45 11.04
CA VAL A 413 -2.87 17.46 11.58
C VAL A 413 -3.66 16.21 11.19
N LEU A 414 -3.19 15.45 10.19
CA LEU A 414 -3.86 14.25 9.70
C LEU A 414 -3.58 13.02 10.58
N HIS A 415 -4.65 12.31 10.96
CA HIS A 415 -4.56 11.00 11.59
C HIS A 415 -3.91 10.00 10.64
N ARG A 416 -2.84 9.34 11.11
CA ARG A 416 -2.16 8.29 10.37
C ARG A 416 -2.66 6.92 10.88
N PRO A 417 -3.56 6.26 10.16
CA PRO A 417 -4.04 4.95 10.58
C PRO A 417 -2.95 3.88 10.43
N ALA A 418 -3.09 2.77 11.15
CA ALA A 418 -2.13 1.66 11.07
C ALA A 418 -2.03 1.06 9.65
N ARG A 419 -3.09 1.20 8.85
CA ARG A 419 -3.14 0.83 7.44
C ARG A 419 -3.67 2.00 6.62
N ALA A 420 -2.76 2.85 6.16
CA ALA A 420 -3.11 3.96 5.27
C ALA A 420 -3.66 3.46 3.93
N ALA A 421 -4.67 4.16 3.42
CA ALA A 421 -5.16 3.95 2.08
C ALA A 421 -4.06 4.25 1.05
N ARG A 422 -3.76 3.29 0.16
CA ARG A 422 -2.76 3.48 -0.91
C ARG A 422 -3.27 4.51 -1.92
N GLY A 423 -2.37 5.33 -2.45
CA GLY A 423 -2.69 6.35 -3.46
C GLY A 423 -3.43 7.58 -2.92
N LEU A 424 -3.71 7.62 -1.61
CA LEU A 424 -4.45 8.71 -0.98
C LEU A 424 -3.63 9.35 0.15
N PRO A 425 -3.88 10.63 0.48
CA PRO A 425 -3.47 11.22 1.74
C PRO A 425 -3.94 10.36 2.92
N PRO A 426 -3.22 10.34 4.08
CA PRO A 426 -3.55 9.48 5.22
C PRO A 426 -5.05 9.47 5.58
N ALA A 427 -5.67 8.30 5.47
CA ALA A 427 -7.09 8.10 5.71
C ALA A 427 -7.43 6.64 6.06
N VAL A 428 -8.49 6.47 6.85
CA VAL A 428 -9.10 5.18 7.15
C VAL A 428 -9.99 4.79 5.99
N ARG A 429 -9.60 3.76 5.23
CA ARG A 429 -10.41 3.24 4.12
C ARG A 429 -11.47 2.26 4.63
N ILE A 430 -12.70 2.42 4.15
CA ILE A 430 -13.81 1.48 4.35
C ILE A 430 -14.26 0.92 2.99
N GLY A 431 -14.50 -0.38 2.95
CA GLY A 431 -14.98 -1.10 1.77
C GLY A 431 -16.09 -2.08 2.14
N ASP A 432 -16.18 -3.18 1.41
CA ASP A 432 -17.10 -4.27 1.73
C ASP A 432 -16.85 -4.86 3.13
N LEU A 433 -17.88 -5.50 3.68
CA LEU A 433 -17.83 -6.10 5.01
C LEU A 433 -16.93 -7.34 4.98
N ARG A 434 -16.11 -7.51 6.02
CA ARG A 434 -15.37 -8.77 6.20
C ARG A 434 -16.35 -9.92 6.45
N PRO A 435 -15.96 -11.20 6.20
CA PRO A 435 -16.89 -12.33 6.30
C PRO A 435 -17.69 -12.41 7.62
N ALA A 436 -17.05 -12.12 8.77
CA ALA A 436 -17.72 -12.09 10.06
C ALA A 436 -18.68 -10.90 10.24
N GLU A 437 -18.34 -9.73 9.67
CA GLU A 437 -19.19 -8.54 9.69
C GLU A 437 -20.39 -8.72 8.74
N ALA A 438 -20.16 -9.28 7.55
CA ALA A 438 -21.19 -9.62 6.58
C ALA A 438 -22.19 -10.63 7.15
N GLN A 439 -21.72 -11.63 7.91
CA GLN A 439 -22.59 -12.59 8.58
C GLN A 439 -23.53 -11.91 9.60
N ARG A 440 -23.02 -10.99 10.42
CA ARG A 440 -23.84 -10.23 11.38
C ARG A 440 -24.83 -9.30 10.67
N ALA A 441 -24.41 -8.66 9.58
CA ALA A 441 -25.29 -7.81 8.77
C ALA A 441 -26.43 -8.62 8.15
N ARG A 442 -26.14 -9.84 7.66
CA ARG A 442 -27.15 -10.76 7.16
C ARG A 442 -28.16 -11.13 8.25
N GLU A 443 -27.70 -11.49 9.44
CA GLU A 443 -28.58 -11.80 10.58
C GLU A 443 -29.47 -10.61 10.96
N LEU A 444 -28.89 -9.41 11.01
CA LEU A 444 -29.61 -8.16 11.31
C LEU A 444 -30.72 -7.85 10.28
N TYR A 445 -30.42 -7.99 8.98
CA TYR A 445 -31.37 -7.73 7.90
C TYR A 445 -32.19 -8.96 7.52
N GLY A 446 -32.02 -10.07 8.24
CA GLY A 446 -32.69 -11.36 8.03
C GLY A 446 -32.26 -12.14 6.78
N VAL A 447 -31.24 -11.72 6.02
CA VAL A 447 -30.87 -12.26 4.69
C VAL A 447 -30.17 -13.62 4.79
N PRO A 448 -30.70 -14.71 4.19
CA PRO A 448 -30.10 -16.05 4.23
C PRO A 448 -28.76 -16.14 3.50
N ARG A 449 -27.94 -17.14 3.88
CA ARG A 449 -26.72 -17.47 3.12
C ARG A 449 -27.09 -18.01 1.74
N GLY A 450 -26.38 -17.56 0.70
CA GLY A 450 -26.62 -17.97 -0.69
C GLY A 450 -27.77 -17.24 -1.40
N ALA A 451 -28.51 -16.36 -0.71
CA ALA A 451 -29.62 -15.59 -1.31
C ALA A 451 -29.17 -14.51 -2.31
N LEU A 452 -27.87 -14.20 -2.37
CA LEU A 452 -27.30 -13.16 -3.22
C LEU A 452 -26.12 -13.73 -4.04
N ALA A 453 -25.74 -13.02 -5.10
CA ALA A 453 -24.44 -13.20 -5.73
C ALA A 453 -23.31 -12.97 -4.71
N ASP A 454 -22.16 -13.65 -4.86
CA ASP A 454 -21.11 -13.68 -3.83
C ASP A 454 -20.52 -12.28 -3.52
N ALA A 455 -20.36 -11.44 -4.54
CA ALA A 455 -19.92 -10.05 -4.38
C ALA A 455 -20.93 -9.19 -3.58
N GLU A 456 -22.22 -9.49 -3.69
CA GLU A 456 -23.30 -8.75 -3.03
C GLU A 456 -23.55 -9.22 -1.60
N ALA A 457 -23.16 -10.45 -1.29
CA ALA A 457 -23.30 -11.04 0.04
C ALA A 457 -22.40 -10.40 1.11
N VAL A 458 -21.46 -9.53 0.70
CA VAL A 458 -20.55 -8.77 1.58
C VAL A 458 -20.75 -7.26 1.50
N HIS A 459 -21.53 -6.76 0.54
CA HIS A 459 -21.71 -5.33 0.35
C HIS A 459 -22.81 -4.75 1.27
N PRO A 460 -22.54 -3.70 2.08
CA PRO A 460 -23.49 -3.18 3.07
C PRO A 460 -24.83 -2.72 2.49
N LEU A 461 -24.82 -1.94 1.40
CA LEU A 461 -26.05 -1.39 0.81
C LEU A 461 -26.92 -2.51 0.24
N SER A 462 -26.34 -3.47 -0.48
CA SER A 462 -27.01 -4.61 -1.08
C SER A 462 -27.70 -5.48 -0.03
N LEU A 463 -27.02 -5.76 1.08
CA LEU A 463 -27.60 -6.49 2.21
C LEU A 463 -28.80 -5.75 2.82
N ARG A 464 -28.68 -4.43 3.02
CA ARG A 464 -29.76 -3.60 3.54
C ARG A 464 -30.97 -3.57 2.60
N LEU A 465 -30.76 -3.24 1.32
CA LEU A 465 -31.84 -3.14 0.33
C LEU A 465 -32.53 -4.49 0.12
N THR A 466 -31.77 -5.59 0.13
CA THR A 466 -32.33 -6.95 0.07
C THR A 466 -33.19 -7.26 1.29
N GLY A 467 -32.76 -6.88 2.49
CA GLY A 467 -33.59 -7.00 3.70
C GLY A 467 -34.92 -6.26 3.56
N GLU A 468 -34.89 -5.03 3.06
CA GLU A 468 -36.09 -4.22 2.81
C GLU A 468 -37.02 -4.84 1.75
N LEU A 469 -36.45 -5.39 0.67
CA LEU A 469 -37.19 -6.12 -0.36
C LEU A 469 -37.87 -7.38 0.19
N ARG A 470 -37.17 -8.16 1.02
CA ARG A 470 -37.73 -9.38 1.62
C ARG A 470 -38.89 -9.09 2.56
N VAL A 471 -38.78 -8.02 3.36
CA VAL A 471 -39.88 -7.54 4.19
C VAL A 471 -41.08 -7.13 3.34
N ALA A 472 -40.86 -6.45 2.21
CA ALA A 472 -41.94 -6.03 1.32
C ALA A 472 -42.60 -7.20 0.55
N LEU A 473 -41.82 -8.22 0.16
CA LEU A 473 -42.31 -9.39 -0.56
C LEU A 473 -42.94 -10.46 0.36
N GLY A 474 -42.68 -10.39 1.67
CA GLY A 474 -43.15 -11.40 2.64
C GLY A 474 -42.41 -12.73 2.54
N GLY A 475 -41.19 -12.75 1.99
CA GLY A 475 -40.43 -13.97 1.72
C GLY A 475 -39.08 -13.71 1.07
N ASP A 476 -38.44 -14.75 0.55
CA ASP A 476 -37.13 -14.66 -0.11
C ASP A 476 -37.22 -14.03 -1.51
N VAL A 477 -36.15 -13.33 -1.89
CA VAL A 477 -35.99 -12.82 -3.26
C VAL A 477 -35.62 -13.98 -4.18
N PRO A 478 -36.31 -14.18 -5.33
CA PRO A 478 -36.00 -15.27 -6.25
C PRO A 478 -34.58 -15.17 -6.83
N GLY A 479 -33.91 -16.32 -6.98
CA GLY A 479 -32.60 -16.42 -7.64
C GLY A 479 -31.43 -15.96 -6.76
N ARG A 480 -30.35 -15.51 -7.41
CA ARG A 480 -29.16 -14.93 -6.77
C ARG A 480 -28.89 -13.55 -7.40
N PRO A 481 -29.70 -12.53 -7.09
CA PRO A 481 -29.64 -11.24 -7.77
C PRO A 481 -28.28 -10.57 -7.59
N ASP A 482 -27.83 -9.90 -8.65
CA ASP A 482 -26.66 -9.02 -8.63
C ASP A 482 -27.02 -7.59 -8.17
N ARG A 483 -26.02 -6.70 -8.15
CA ARG A 483 -26.22 -5.28 -7.76
C ARG A 483 -27.35 -4.60 -8.53
N ALA A 484 -27.38 -4.77 -9.85
CA ALA A 484 -28.31 -4.09 -10.73
C ALA A 484 -29.73 -4.65 -10.55
N ASP A 485 -29.87 -5.96 -10.38
CA ASP A 485 -31.15 -6.60 -10.10
C ASP A 485 -31.74 -6.12 -8.76
N ILE A 486 -30.89 -5.98 -7.73
CA ILE A 486 -31.29 -5.43 -6.42
C ILE A 486 -31.75 -3.96 -6.56
N PHE A 487 -30.99 -3.15 -7.29
CA PHE A 487 -31.32 -1.73 -7.50
C PHE A 487 -32.60 -1.54 -8.30
N THR A 488 -32.82 -2.32 -9.37
CA THR A 488 -34.07 -2.31 -10.13
C THR A 488 -35.26 -2.69 -9.23
N ALA A 489 -35.15 -3.80 -8.48
CA ALA A 489 -36.23 -4.25 -7.61
C ALA A 489 -36.55 -3.23 -6.50
N TYR A 490 -35.52 -2.61 -5.91
CA TYR A 490 -35.69 -1.56 -4.91
C TYR A 490 -36.34 -0.30 -5.50
N LEU A 491 -35.92 0.13 -6.69
CA LEU A 491 -36.51 1.28 -7.37
C LEU A 491 -38.00 1.05 -7.67
N ASP A 492 -38.36 -0.14 -8.15
CA ASP A 492 -39.76 -0.53 -8.38
C ASP A 492 -40.58 -0.50 -7.09
N LEU A 493 -40.03 -1.03 -5.99
CA LEU A 493 -40.67 -0.99 -4.67
C LEU A 493 -40.88 0.46 -4.18
N ALA A 494 -39.87 1.32 -4.31
CA ALA A 494 -39.98 2.73 -3.91
C ALA A 494 -41.04 3.45 -4.75
N CYS A 495 -41.07 3.22 -6.07
CA CYS A 495 -42.07 3.80 -6.96
C CYS A 495 -43.48 3.31 -6.63
N LEU A 496 -43.64 2.04 -6.26
CA LEU A 496 -44.91 1.48 -5.80
C LEU A 496 -45.39 2.14 -4.50
N ARG A 497 -44.51 2.28 -3.49
CA ARG A 497 -44.86 2.93 -2.21
C ARG A 497 -45.20 4.42 -2.37
N ILE A 498 -44.50 5.12 -3.25
CA ILE A 498 -44.85 6.51 -3.61
C ILE A 498 -46.22 6.56 -4.27
N ALA A 499 -46.50 5.65 -5.21
CA ALA A 499 -47.80 5.55 -5.87
C ALA A 499 -48.93 5.21 -4.90
N GLU A 500 -48.70 4.33 -3.92
CA GLU A 500 -49.67 3.99 -2.86
C GLU A 500 -50.00 5.21 -1.98
N ARG A 501 -48.99 5.99 -1.57
CA ARG A 501 -49.21 7.24 -0.81
C ARG A 501 -50.02 8.25 -1.62
N LEU A 502 -49.68 8.44 -2.90
CA LEU A 502 -50.42 9.33 -3.79
C LEU A 502 -51.85 8.86 -4.04
N ALA A 503 -52.06 7.56 -4.26
CA ALA A 503 -53.37 6.95 -4.44
C ALA A 503 -54.27 7.11 -3.20
N GLY A 504 -53.69 7.00 -2.00
CA GLY A 504 -54.41 7.21 -0.74
C GLY A 504 -54.82 8.67 -0.49
N ALA A 505 -54.07 9.63 -1.03
CA ALA A 505 -54.34 11.07 -0.94
C ALA A 505 -55.26 11.60 -2.05
N THR A 506 -55.61 10.78 -3.05
CA THR A 506 -56.47 11.17 -4.18
C THR A 506 -57.93 10.75 -3.92
N GLU A 507 -58.90 11.61 -4.22
CA GLU A 507 -60.33 11.29 -4.15
C GLU A 507 -60.94 11.25 -5.57
N PRO A 508 -61.61 10.15 -5.98
CA PRO A 508 -61.76 8.87 -5.27
C PRO A 508 -60.45 8.06 -5.25
N ARG A 509 -60.26 7.26 -4.19
CA ARG A 509 -59.06 6.43 -3.99
C ARG A 509 -58.83 5.44 -5.13
N LEU A 510 -57.60 5.42 -5.63
CA LEU A 510 -57.16 4.53 -6.71
C LEU A 510 -56.75 3.16 -6.15
N HIS A 511 -57.14 2.08 -6.82
CA HIS A 511 -56.82 0.70 -6.38
C HIS A 511 -56.30 -0.17 -7.53
N GLY A 512 -55.55 -1.22 -7.18
CA GLY A 512 -55.13 -2.28 -8.10
C GLY A 512 -54.37 -1.78 -9.33
N ALA A 513 -54.91 -2.01 -10.53
CA ALA A 513 -54.26 -1.64 -11.79
C ALA A 513 -54.01 -0.13 -11.95
N ALA A 514 -54.83 0.72 -11.30
CA ALA A 514 -54.62 2.16 -11.32
C ALA A 514 -53.35 2.57 -10.54
N VAL A 515 -53.08 1.93 -9.40
CA VAL A 515 -51.86 2.13 -8.60
C VAL A 515 -50.64 1.65 -9.39
N ARG A 516 -50.73 0.52 -10.09
CA ARG A 516 -49.63 0.05 -10.98
C ARG A 516 -49.31 1.03 -12.11
N ARG A 517 -50.33 1.60 -12.76
CA ARG A 517 -50.10 2.65 -13.78
C ARG A 517 -49.49 3.91 -13.18
N LEU A 518 -49.90 4.28 -11.96
CA LEU A 518 -49.31 5.41 -11.24
C LEU A 518 -47.85 5.12 -10.87
N ALA A 519 -47.52 3.91 -10.40
CA ALA A 519 -46.14 3.49 -10.13
C ALA A 519 -45.26 3.57 -11.39
N ALA A 520 -45.75 3.12 -12.54
CA ALA A 520 -45.04 3.29 -13.81
C ALA A 520 -44.82 4.77 -14.19
N ARG A 521 -45.80 5.64 -13.90
CA ARG A 521 -45.64 7.09 -14.08
C ARG A 521 -44.61 7.68 -13.12
N VAL A 522 -44.63 7.27 -11.84
CA VAL A 522 -43.63 7.66 -10.84
C VAL A 522 -42.24 7.24 -11.30
N ALA A 523 -42.06 5.99 -11.73
CA ALA A 523 -40.81 5.51 -12.29
C ALA A 523 -40.35 6.40 -13.45
N GLY A 524 -41.22 6.71 -14.42
CA GLY A 524 -40.91 7.63 -15.52
C GLY A 524 -40.40 9.01 -15.05
N GLN A 525 -41.02 9.59 -14.02
CA GLN A 525 -40.58 10.87 -13.42
C GLN A 525 -39.26 10.74 -12.67
N VAL A 526 -39.01 9.61 -12.01
CA VAL A 526 -37.73 9.33 -11.33
C VAL A 526 -36.59 9.16 -12.34
N HIS A 527 -36.81 8.46 -13.45
CA HIS A 527 -35.83 8.39 -14.54
C HIS A 527 -35.56 9.78 -15.16
N GLU A 528 -36.59 10.63 -15.26
CA GLU A 528 -36.42 12.01 -15.70
C GLU A 528 -35.63 12.87 -14.70
N ALA A 529 -35.87 12.68 -13.39
CA ALA A 529 -35.06 13.31 -12.35
C ALA A 529 -33.59 12.92 -12.47
N ALA A 530 -33.30 11.62 -12.67
CA ALA A 530 -31.95 11.13 -12.88
C ALA A 530 -31.28 11.74 -14.12
N ARG A 531 -32.00 11.87 -15.24
CA ARG A 531 -31.49 12.58 -16.43
C ARG A 531 -31.12 14.03 -16.14
N ARG A 532 -31.97 14.77 -15.42
CA ARG A 532 -31.70 16.17 -15.11
C ARG A 532 -30.54 16.34 -14.12
N CYS A 533 -30.27 15.36 -13.27
CA CYS A 533 -29.08 15.32 -12.42
C CYS A 533 -27.75 15.16 -13.20
N LEU A 534 -27.78 14.74 -14.47
CA LEU A 534 -26.59 14.71 -15.34
C LEU A 534 -26.27 16.07 -15.98
N GLY A 535 -27.18 17.05 -15.85
CA GLY A 535 -26.99 18.41 -16.36
C GLY A 535 -25.89 19.18 -15.64
N PRO A 536 -25.78 20.51 -15.83
CA PRO A 536 -24.73 21.33 -15.24
C PRO A 536 -24.77 21.40 -13.70
N GLY A 537 -25.87 20.96 -13.06
CA GLY A 537 -25.95 20.73 -11.62
C GLY A 537 -25.11 19.51 -11.25
N ARG A 538 -24.23 19.63 -10.24
CA ARG A 538 -23.20 18.64 -9.85
C ARG A 538 -23.76 17.32 -9.27
N GLY A 539 -24.66 16.64 -9.99
CA GLY A 539 -25.36 15.44 -9.51
C GLY A 539 -26.62 15.70 -8.69
N GLU A 540 -26.96 16.96 -8.48
CA GLU A 540 -28.17 17.40 -7.76
C GLU A 540 -29.24 17.89 -8.74
N LEU A 541 -30.49 17.68 -8.37
CA LEU A 541 -31.65 18.26 -9.03
C LEU A 541 -31.95 19.63 -8.41
N GLU A 542 -31.82 20.69 -9.19
CA GLU A 542 -32.18 22.04 -8.75
C GLU A 542 -33.63 22.10 -8.26
N ARG A 543 -33.93 23.00 -7.33
CA ARG A 543 -35.26 23.10 -6.71
C ARG A 543 -36.37 23.31 -7.75
N ASP A 544 -36.14 24.17 -8.72
CA ASP A 544 -37.11 24.46 -9.79
C ASP A 544 -37.33 23.23 -10.68
N ALA A 545 -36.25 22.49 -10.97
CA ALA A 545 -36.34 21.25 -11.73
C ALA A 545 -37.05 20.14 -10.94
N PHE A 546 -36.85 20.05 -9.63
CA PHE A 546 -37.56 19.14 -8.74
C PHE A 546 -39.05 19.46 -8.68
N ASP A 547 -39.41 20.72 -8.45
CA ASP A 547 -40.81 21.13 -8.36
C ASP A 547 -41.55 20.97 -9.72
N ALA A 548 -40.83 21.03 -10.84
CA ALA A 548 -41.37 20.74 -12.18
C ALA A 548 -41.64 19.24 -12.42
N ILE A 549 -40.81 18.34 -11.89
CA ILE A 549 -40.98 16.87 -12.00
C ILE A 549 -41.96 16.34 -10.96
N PHE A 550 -41.90 16.89 -9.75
CA PHE A 550 -42.69 16.47 -8.58
C PHE A 550 -43.47 17.68 -8.02
N PRO A 551 -44.63 18.02 -8.59
CA PRO A 551 -45.36 19.21 -8.17
C PRO A 551 -45.80 19.14 -6.70
N ARG A 552 -45.57 20.22 -5.96
CA ARG A 552 -45.99 20.34 -4.55
C ARG A 552 -47.51 20.39 -4.40
N SER A 553 -48.20 21.04 -5.35
CA SER A 553 -49.65 21.24 -5.34
C SER A 553 -50.44 19.93 -5.39
N THR A 554 -49.86 18.87 -5.94
CA THR A 554 -50.48 17.55 -6.08
C THR A 554 -49.94 16.52 -5.07
N GLY A 555 -49.12 16.95 -4.11
CA GLY A 555 -48.56 16.08 -3.06
C GLY A 555 -47.39 15.19 -3.51
N TRP A 556 -46.94 15.28 -4.78
CA TRP A 556 -45.85 14.45 -5.30
C TRP A 556 -44.52 14.68 -4.57
N ALA A 557 -44.15 15.96 -4.38
CA ALA A 557 -42.96 16.32 -3.61
C ALA A 557 -42.98 15.69 -2.21
N ALA A 558 -44.11 15.79 -1.50
CA ALA A 558 -44.24 15.24 -0.15
C ALA A 558 -44.13 13.70 -0.16
N ALA A 559 -44.76 13.03 -1.13
CA ALA A 559 -44.71 11.57 -1.25
C ALA A 559 -43.29 11.03 -1.52
N VAL A 560 -42.54 11.67 -2.43
CA VAL A 560 -41.16 11.28 -2.77
C VAL A 560 -40.20 11.53 -1.61
N LEU A 561 -40.32 12.69 -0.94
CA LEU A 561 -39.50 13.01 0.22
C LEU A 561 -39.83 12.13 1.44
N ALA A 562 -41.09 11.72 1.60
CA ALA A 562 -41.52 10.81 2.67
C ALA A 562 -41.10 9.35 2.43
N GLU A 563 -40.98 8.90 1.17
CA GLU A 563 -40.32 7.61 0.88
C GLU A 563 -38.81 7.68 1.10
N GLY A 564 -38.22 8.89 1.09
CA GLY A 564 -36.78 9.08 1.21
C GLY A 564 -36.02 8.64 -0.04
N LEU A 565 -36.66 8.59 -1.21
CA LEU A 565 -35.98 8.31 -2.48
C LEU A 565 -35.07 9.48 -2.88
N LEU A 566 -35.59 10.71 -2.73
CA LEU A 566 -34.83 11.95 -2.85
C LEU A 566 -34.75 12.63 -1.48
N VAL A 567 -33.63 13.27 -1.20
CA VAL A 567 -33.39 14.06 0.02
C VAL A 567 -32.88 15.46 -0.35
N PRO A 568 -33.15 16.48 0.48
CA PRO A 568 -32.57 17.80 0.28
C PRO A 568 -31.03 17.73 0.31
N ALA A 569 -30.38 18.41 -0.63
CA ALA A 569 -28.93 18.61 -0.67
C ALA A 569 -28.65 20.03 -1.18
N GLY A 570 -27.94 20.83 -0.39
CA GLY A 570 -27.66 22.24 -0.66
C GLY A 570 -28.92 23.03 -1.03
N HIS A 571 -28.95 23.53 -2.26
CA HIS A 571 -30.06 24.31 -2.81
C HIS A 571 -31.10 23.47 -3.56
N GLY A 572 -30.84 22.17 -3.77
CA GLY A 572 -31.66 21.24 -4.53
C GLY A 572 -31.96 19.93 -3.79
N TYR A 573 -32.01 18.83 -4.55
CA TYR A 573 -32.33 17.49 -4.08
C TYR A 573 -31.43 16.45 -4.75
N ARG A 574 -31.16 15.34 -4.07
CA ARG A 574 -30.38 14.21 -4.60
C ARG A 574 -30.99 12.88 -4.22
N PHE A 575 -30.57 11.81 -4.88
CA PHE A 575 -30.90 10.46 -4.44
C PHE A 575 -30.31 10.19 -3.05
N ALA A 576 -31.11 9.59 -2.16
CA ALA A 576 -30.69 9.33 -0.79
C ALA A 576 -29.50 8.35 -0.74
N HIS A 577 -29.58 7.30 -1.54
CA HIS A 577 -28.48 6.38 -1.77
C HIS A 577 -27.68 6.85 -2.99
N GLU A 578 -26.45 7.30 -2.72
CA GLU A 578 -25.51 7.78 -3.73
C GLU A 578 -25.28 6.77 -4.86
N GLU A 579 -25.04 5.50 -4.52
CA GLU A 579 -24.73 4.46 -5.50
C GLU A 579 -25.94 4.14 -6.40
N LEU A 580 -27.14 4.08 -5.82
CA LEU A 580 -28.38 3.92 -6.58
C LEU A 580 -28.59 5.11 -7.54
N GLY A 581 -28.29 6.32 -7.07
CA GLY A 581 -28.34 7.53 -7.89
C GLY A 581 -27.34 7.47 -9.05
N ASP A 582 -26.10 7.09 -8.77
CA ASP A 582 -25.05 6.98 -9.80
C ASP A 582 -25.37 5.88 -10.82
N TRP A 583 -25.89 4.73 -10.39
CA TRP A 583 -26.39 3.67 -11.27
C TRP A 583 -27.52 4.16 -12.17
N LEU A 584 -28.55 4.77 -11.60
CA LEU A 584 -29.72 5.25 -12.36
C LEU A 584 -29.34 6.38 -13.32
N GLN A 585 -28.46 7.28 -12.92
CA GLN A 585 -27.92 8.32 -13.79
C GLN A 585 -27.09 7.71 -14.93
N GLY A 586 -26.28 6.69 -14.63
CA GLY A 586 -25.52 5.94 -15.65
C GLY A 586 -26.40 5.34 -16.75
N THR A 587 -27.63 4.92 -16.43
CA THR A 587 -28.57 4.40 -17.45
C THR A 587 -28.96 5.41 -18.54
N HIS A 588 -28.78 6.71 -18.27
CA HIS A 588 -29.15 7.79 -19.21
C HIS A 588 -27.95 8.57 -19.75
N LEU A 589 -26.73 8.20 -19.35
CA LEU A 589 -25.53 8.91 -19.75
C LEU A 589 -25.12 8.53 -21.19
N ASP A 590 -24.90 9.54 -22.04
CA ASP A 590 -24.19 9.34 -23.31
C ASP A 590 -22.70 9.10 -23.02
N VAL A 591 -22.30 7.83 -23.01
CA VAL A 591 -20.93 7.40 -22.69
C VAL A 591 -19.92 8.02 -23.63
N ASP A 592 -20.17 8.02 -24.95
CA ASP A 592 -19.19 8.50 -25.92
C ASP A 592 -19.05 10.03 -25.84
N GLY A 593 -20.16 10.76 -25.65
CA GLY A 593 -20.14 12.20 -25.36
C GLY A 593 -19.41 12.54 -24.06
N ALA A 594 -19.63 11.77 -22.99
CA ALA A 594 -18.97 11.95 -21.70
C ALA A 594 -17.45 11.71 -21.79
N LEU A 595 -17.02 10.59 -22.39
CA LEU A 595 -15.60 10.28 -22.60
C LEU A 595 -14.91 11.33 -23.47
N HIS A 596 -15.61 11.88 -24.46
CA HIS A 596 -15.08 12.96 -25.27
C HIS A 596 -14.78 14.21 -24.43
N ILE A 597 -15.74 14.66 -23.60
CA ILE A 597 -15.59 15.85 -22.77
C ILE A 597 -14.53 15.65 -21.67
N LEU A 598 -14.54 14.50 -21.00
CA LEU A 598 -13.72 14.24 -19.82
C LEU A 598 -12.27 13.89 -20.16
N VAL A 599 -12.03 13.22 -21.29
CA VAL A 599 -10.72 12.64 -21.62
C VAL A 599 -10.22 13.09 -22.99
N HIS A 600 -10.99 12.84 -24.05
CA HIS A 600 -10.46 12.98 -25.42
C HIS A 600 -10.31 14.43 -25.89
N GLN A 601 -11.09 15.37 -25.37
CA GLN A 601 -10.99 16.79 -25.74
C GLN A 601 -9.65 17.42 -25.31
N ALA A 602 -9.02 16.91 -24.26
CA ALA A 602 -7.73 17.40 -23.77
C ALA A 602 -6.52 16.80 -24.51
N CYS A 603 -6.73 15.80 -25.38
CA CYS A 603 -5.67 15.17 -26.16
C CYS A 603 -5.20 16.10 -27.31
N PRO A 604 -3.89 16.24 -27.56
CA PRO A 604 -3.40 17.00 -28.72
C PRO A 604 -3.89 16.36 -30.03
N ALA A 605 -4.34 17.19 -30.98
CA ALA A 605 -4.77 16.74 -32.30
C ALA A 605 -3.56 16.53 -33.21
N ASP A 606 -3.45 15.36 -33.81
CA ASP A 606 -2.59 15.13 -34.97
C ASP A 606 -3.34 15.60 -36.23
N GLY A 607 -2.74 16.43 -37.08
CA GLY A 607 -3.27 16.69 -38.43
C GLY A 607 -3.08 15.50 -39.37
N PRO A 608 -3.67 15.47 -40.59
CA PRO A 608 -4.62 16.40 -41.20
C PRO A 608 -6.07 15.88 -41.17
N THR A 609 -7.01 16.83 -41.30
CA THR A 609 -8.46 16.69 -41.48
C THR A 609 -8.95 15.36 -42.09
N VAL A 610 -9.57 14.53 -41.25
CA VAL A 610 -10.68 13.67 -41.67
C VAL A 610 -11.97 14.47 -41.41
N PRO A 611 -12.93 14.57 -42.36
CA PRO A 611 -14.12 15.35 -42.15
C PRO A 611 -14.91 14.74 -41.00
N ALA A 612 -15.17 15.54 -39.96
CA ALA A 612 -16.15 15.21 -38.95
C ALA A 612 -17.47 14.85 -39.64
N GLN A 613 -17.86 13.57 -39.55
CA GLN A 613 -19.21 13.16 -39.92
C GLN A 613 -20.17 13.92 -39.00
N ARG A 614 -20.90 14.84 -39.61
CA ARG A 614 -21.94 15.65 -39.01
C ARG A 614 -23.01 14.73 -38.42
N THR A 615 -23.15 14.71 -37.10
CA THR A 615 -24.45 14.52 -36.46
C THR A 615 -25.13 15.89 -36.31
N PRO A 616 -26.47 15.98 -36.47
CA PRO A 616 -27.14 17.26 -36.69
C PRO A 616 -27.19 18.08 -35.40
N ALA A 617 -26.72 19.31 -35.51
CA ALA A 617 -26.98 20.36 -34.53
C ALA A 617 -28.48 20.67 -34.50
N THR A 618 -29.10 20.54 -33.32
CA THR A 618 -30.36 21.23 -33.01
C THR A 618 -30.05 22.53 -32.27
N ILE A 619 -29.98 23.59 -33.08
CA ILE A 619 -30.45 24.96 -32.85
C ILE A 619 -29.82 25.76 -31.69
N GLY A 620 -29.03 26.78 -32.07
CA GLY A 620 -28.72 27.93 -31.23
C GLY A 620 -27.38 28.58 -31.55
N GLY A 621 -27.17 29.02 -32.79
CA GLY A 621 -25.92 29.66 -33.20
C GLY A 621 -25.76 31.04 -32.58
N HIS A 622 -24.76 31.21 -31.71
CA HIS A 622 -24.08 32.48 -31.47
C HIS A 622 -22.57 32.24 -31.50
N ASN A 623 -21.89 32.84 -32.49
CA ASN A 623 -20.45 33.06 -32.48
C ASN A 623 -20.13 34.00 -31.30
N GLY A 624 -19.80 33.43 -30.16
CA GLY A 624 -19.24 34.12 -29.00
C GLY A 624 -18.10 33.27 -28.46
N ALA A 625 -17.00 33.91 -28.07
CA ALA A 625 -15.81 33.30 -27.48
C ALA A 625 -16.16 32.03 -26.68
N ARG A 626 -15.61 30.88 -27.11
CA ARG A 626 -15.88 29.55 -26.58
C ARG A 626 -15.60 29.57 -25.07
N ARG A 627 -16.61 29.88 -24.26
CA ARG A 627 -16.51 29.89 -22.80
C ARG A 627 -16.04 28.50 -22.40
N PRO A 628 -14.99 28.38 -21.56
CA PRO A 628 -14.56 27.07 -21.08
C PRO A 628 -15.76 26.39 -20.41
N ALA A 629 -16.09 25.18 -20.85
CA ALA A 629 -17.10 24.37 -20.18
C ALA A 629 -16.71 24.23 -18.70
N PRO A 630 -17.68 24.27 -17.76
CA PRO A 630 -17.38 24.08 -16.34
C PRO A 630 -16.74 22.69 -16.13
N SER A 631 -15.66 22.63 -15.35
CA SER A 631 -14.99 21.38 -14.98
C SER A 631 -15.94 20.48 -14.20
N ILE A 632 -16.09 19.23 -14.62
CA ILE A 632 -16.91 18.23 -13.94
C ILE A 632 -16.12 17.70 -12.73
N PRO A 633 -16.64 17.79 -11.49
CA PRO A 633 -15.93 17.31 -10.32
C PRO A 633 -15.61 15.81 -10.38
N THR A 634 -14.41 15.43 -9.95
CA THR A 634 -13.88 14.05 -9.99
C THR A 634 -14.71 13.04 -9.20
N HIS A 635 -15.36 13.47 -8.11
CA HIS A 635 -16.26 12.62 -7.33
C HIS A 635 -17.53 12.16 -8.09
N ARG A 636 -17.81 12.73 -9.27
CA ARG A 636 -18.90 12.34 -10.19
C ARG A 636 -18.49 11.23 -11.16
N ILE A 637 -17.48 10.44 -10.80
CA ILE A 637 -17.04 9.29 -11.58
C ILE A 637 -18.07 8.15 -11.64
N GLY A 638 -18.87 7.99 -10.58
CA GLY A 638 -19.85 6.91 -10.42
C GLY A 638 -20.78 6.70 -11.62
N PRO A 639 -21.52 7.71 -12.10
CA PRO A 639 -22.42 7.55 -13.26
C PRO A 639 -21.70 7.09 -14.53
N VAL A 640 -20.47 7.57 -14.76
CA VAL A 640 -19.67 7.19 -15.93
C VAL A 640 -19.22 5.73 -15.83
N VAL A 641 -18.76 5.29 -14.65
CA VAL A 641 -18.41 3.90 -14.39
C VAL A 641 -19.63 2.99 -14.55
N HIS A 642 -20.78 3.35 -13.98
CA HIS A 642 -22.00 2.55 -14.13
C HIS A 642 -22.47 2.48 -15.59
N ALA A 643 -22.39 3.58 -16.35
CA ALA A 643 -22.73 3.57 -17.77
C ALA A 643 -21.81 2.64 -18.58
N LEU A 644 -20.49 2.62 -18.27
CA LEU A 644 -19.54 1.69 -18.88
C LEU A 644 -19.80 0.22 -18.49
N LEU A 645 -20.20 -0.04 -17.25
CA LEU A 645 -20.59 -1.39 -16.81
C LEU A 645 -21.90 -1.86 -17.45
N LEU A 646 -22.88 -0.96 -17.63
CA LEU A 646 -24.14 -1.23 -18.34
C LEU A 646 -23.90 -1.56 -19.82
N LEU A 647 -22.92 -0.89 -20.46
CA LEU A 647 -22.56 -1.16 -21.86
C LEU A 647 -22.18 -2.64 -22.08
N VAL A 648 -21.56 -3.30 -21.11
CA VAL A 648 -21.24 -4.74 -21.18
C VAL A 648 -22.51 -5.58 -21.22
N ARG A 649 -23.50 -5.23 -20.39
CA ARG A 649 -24.77 -5.96 -20.29
C ARG A 649 -25.62 -5.77 -21.54
N ASP A 650 -25.66 -4.56 -22.09
CA ASP A 650 -26.55 -4.22 -23.21
C ASP A 650 -25.93 -4.49 -24.59
N SER A 651 -24.61 -4.28 -24.73
CA SER A 651 -23.89 -4.30 -26.02
C SER A 651 -22.75 -5.32 -26.08
N GLY A 652 -22.52 -6.06 -24.99
CA GLY A 652 -21.49 -7.10 -24.91
C GLY A 652 -20.07 -6.58 -24.65
N PRO A 653 -19.10 -7.48 -24.42
CA PRO A 653 -17.75 -7.13 -24.00
C PRO A 653 -16.94 -6.36 -25.06
N VAL A 654 -17.22 -6.59 -26.35
CA VAL A 654 -16.52 -5.91 -27.46
C VAL A 654 -16.76 -4.41 -27.46
N ALA A 655 -17.99 -3.97 -27.13
CA ALA A 655 -18.34 -2.56 -27.10
C ALA A 655 -17.54 -1.81 -26.02
N LEU A 656 -17.45 -2.38 -24.81
CA LEU A 656 -16.64 -1.84 -23.72
C LEU A 656 -15.15 -1.88 -24.07
N GLY A 657 -14.65 -3.00 -24.61
CA GLY A 657 -13.23 -3.15 -24.98
C GLY A 657 -12.70 -2.00 -25.85
N HIS A 658 -13.46 -1.60 -26.88
CA HIS A 658 -13.09 -0.46 -27.73
C HIS A 658 -12.98 0.88 -26.97
N ARG A 659 -13.84 1.12 -25.97
CA ARG A 659 -13.77 2.36 -25.16
C ARG A 659 -12.58 2.33 -24.20
N LEU A 660 -12.32 1.18 -23.57
CA LEU A 660 -11.14 1.00 -22.70
C LEU A 660 -9.83 1.16 -23.50
N ASP A 661 -9.77 0.64 -24.72
CA ASP A 661 -8.66 0.87 -25.65
C ASP A 661 -8.47 2.36 -25.96
N GLY A 662 -9.57 3.08 -26.21
CA GLY A 662 -9.55 4.53 -26.40
C GLY A 662 -9.01 5.29 -25.20
N LEU A 663 -9.35 4.87 -23.98
CA LEU A 663 -8.80 5.43 -22.73
C LEU A 663 -7.29 5.18 -22.61
N ILE A 664 -6.81 3.98 -22.94
CA ILE A 664 -5.38 3.64 -22.93
C ILE A 664 -4.61 4.55 -23.91
N ASP A 665 -5.13 4.72 -25.13
CA ASP A 665 -4.48 5.59 -26.13
C ASP A 665 -4.54 7.08 -25.75
N ALA A 666 -5.57 7.51 -25.00
CA ALA A 666 -5.61 8.85 -24.45
C ALA A 666 -4.58 9.05 -23.34
N LEU A 667 -4.45 8.09 -22.41
CA LEU A 667 -3.45 8.14 -21.33
C LEU A 667 -2.02 8.20 -21.86
N ASP A 668 -1.70 7.42 -22.90
CA ASP A 668 -0.38 7.43 -23.51
C ASP A 668 -0.06 8.80 -24.13
N ARG A 669 -0.98 9.35 -24.95
CA ARG A 669 -0.84 10.67 -25.56
C ARG A 669 -0.78 11.80 -24.56
N LEU A 670 -1.59 11.72 -23.50
CA LEU A 670 -1.59 12.71 -22.46
C LEU A 670 -0.28 12.68 -21.69
N GLY A 671 0.36 11.53 -21.49
CA GLY A 671 1.62 11.42 -20.77
C GLY A 671 2.82 12.06 -21.50
N ASP A 672 2.81 12.17 -22.82
CA ASP A 672 3.98 12.62 -23.61
C ASP A 672 4.33 14.12 -23.45
N GLY A 673 3.58 14.86 -22.64
CA GLY A 673 3.91 16.22 -22.19
C GLY A 673 4.42 16.22 -20.75
N ALA A 674 5.69 15.88 -20.53
CA ALA A 674 6.39 16.06 -19.27
C ALA A 674 7.43 17.19 -19.41
N ASP A 675 6.97 18.41 -19.19
CA ASP A 675 7.76 19.42 -18.49
C ASP A 675 6.75 20.24 -17.69
N ASP A 676 6.48 19.79 -16.45
CA ASP A 676 5.95 20.68 -15.40
C ASP A 676 7.11 21.62 -15.02
N GLY A 677 7.41 22.54 -15.94
CA GLY A 677 8.30 23.64 -15.68
C GLY A 677 7.72 24.45 -14.55
N ALA A 678 8.42 24.47 -13.41
CA ALA A 678 8.31 25.55 -12.44
C ALA A 678 8.25 26.88 -13.22
N PRO A 679 7.35 27.81 -12.87
CA PRO A 679 7.21 29.06 -13.61
C PRO A 679 8.53 29.82 -13.53
N HIS A 680 9.36 29.67 -14.56
CA HIS A 680 10.51 30.54 -14.76
C HIS A 680 9.95 31.94 -14.88
N VAL A 681 10.37 32.78 -13.93
CA VAL A 681 10.04 34.20 -13.84
C VAL A 681 10.52 34.89 -15.12
N ALA A 682 9.68 34.89 -16.15
CA ALA A 682 9.84 35.74 -17.31
C ALA A 682 9.35 37.14 -16.94
N SER A 683 10.30 37.99 -16.53
CA SER A 683 10.02 39.39 -16.26
C SER A 683 9.53 40.10 -17.52
N ALA A 684 8.48 40.91 -17.35
CA ALA A 684 7.97 41.94 -18.24
C ALA A 684 7.49 41.47 -19.63
N ALA A 685 6.21 41.12 -19.74
CA ALA A 685 5.54 41.02 -21.02
C ALA A 685 4.08 41.50 -20.94
N SER A 686 3.62 42.07 -22.06
CA SER A 686 2.36 42.80 -22.24
C SER A 686 1.09 42.00 -21.91
N ALA A 687 -0.07 42.66 -21.85
CA ALA A 687 -1.39 42.05 -21.61
C ALA A 687 -1.72 40.84 -22.53
N ALA A 688 -1.11 40.75 -23.72
CA ALA A 688 -1.24 39.61 -24.63
C ALA A 688 -0.47 38.35 -24.15
N SER A 689 0.64 38.53 -23.45
CA SER A 689 1.43 37.42 -22.87
C SER A 689 0.76 36.81 -21.63
N ALA A 690 0.07 37.63 -20.83
CA ALA A 690 -0.68 37.18 -19.66
C ALA A 690 -1.90 36.32 -20.06
N ALA A 691 -2.58 36.68 -21.16
CA ALA A 691 -3.69 35.90 -21.72
C ALA A 691 -3.21 34.54 -22.28
N SER A 692 -2.04 34.52 -22.94
CA SER A 692 -1.40 33.29 -23.42
C SER A 692 -0.97 32.37 -22.27
N ALA A 693 -0.35 32.94 -21.22
CA ALA A 693 0.05 32.19 -20.03
C ALA A 693 -1.15 31.63 -19.25
N ALA A 694 -2.24 32.40 -19.13
CA ALA A 694 -3.48 31.94 -18.51
C ALA A 694 -4.17 30.81 -19.31
N SER A 695 -4.14 30.89 -20.65
CA SER A 695 -4.64 29.81 -21.52
C SER A 695 -3.80 28.55 -21.39
N ALA A 696 -2.47 28.68 -21.39
CA ALA A 696 -1.56 27.55 -21.22
C ALA A 696 -1.72 26.85 -19.86
N ALA A 697 -1.88 27.63 -18.77
CA ALA A 697 -2.17 27.10 -17.44
C ALA A 697 -3.53 26.38 -17.38
N SER A 698 -4.57 26.93 -18.03
CA SER A 698 -5.88 26.29 -18.12
C SER A 698 -5.84 24.98 -18.91
N ASP A 699 -5.06 24.92 -19.99
CA ASP A 699 -4.93 23.70 -20.80
C ASP A 699 -4.07 22.63 -20.10
N GLY A 700 -3.05 23.04 -19.33
CA GLY A 700 -2.29 22.16 -18.44
C GLY A 700 -3.18 21.51 -17.38
N ALA A 701 -4.01 22.31 -16.69
CA ALA A 701 -4.95 21.80 -15.68
C ALA A 701 -5.96 20.80 -16.28
N ARG A 702 -6.49 21.06 -17.48
CA ARG A 702 -7.37 20.12 -18.20
C ARG A 702 -6.67 18.81 -18.56
N ARG A 703 -5.41 18.84 -18.96
CA ARG A 703 -4.65 17.62 -19.27
C ARG A 703 -4.42 16.77 -18.02
N VAL A 704 -4.11 17.40 -16.88
CA VAL A 704 -3.99 16.69 -15.59
C VAL A 704 -5.32 16.05 -15.20
N GLU A 705 -6.43 16.77 -15.33
CA GLU A 705 -7.77 16.25 -15.05
C GLU A 705 -8.16 15.11 -16.01
N ALA A 706 -7.89 15.22 -17.30
CA ALA A 706 -8.15 14.16 -18.27
C ALA A 706 -7.31 12.90 -18.03
N ARG A 707 -6.04 13.06 -17.59
CA ARG A 707 -5.19 11.93 -17.16
C ARG A 707 -5.81 11.22 -15.96
N TRP A 708 -6.28 11.98 -14.97
CA TRP A 708 -6.96 11.45 -13.80
C TRP A 708 -8.21 10.66 -14.19
N TRP A 709 -9.08 11.24 -15.03
CA TRP A 709 -10.31 10.59 -15.51
C TRP A 709 -10.02 9.30 -16.29
N GLY A 710 -9.06 9.34 -17.23
CA GLY A 710 -8.72 8.16 -18.02
C GLY A 710 -8.21 6.99 -17.18
N ALA A 711 -7.36 7.27 -16.19
CA ALA A 711 -6.78 6.25 -15.33
C ALA A 711 -7.82 5.65 -14.37
N HIS A 712 -8.62 6.51 -13.71
CA HIS A 712 -9.63 6.07 -12.76
C HIS A 712 -10.78 5.34 -13.45
N LEU A 713 -11.29 5.82 -14.60
CA LEU A 713 -12.33 5.10 -15.34
C LEU A 713 -11.87 3.72 -15.79
N LEU A 714 -10.65 3.61 -16.31
CA LEU A 714 -10.06 2.35 -16.73
C LEU A 714 -9.91 1.38 -15.54
N GLY A 715 -9.35 1.85 -14.42
CA GLY A 715 -9.14 1.05 -13.22
C GLY A 715 -10.44 0.59 -12.56
N GLU A 716 -11.35 1.53 -12.31
CA GLU A 716 -12.61 1.29 -11.60
C GLU A 716 -13.57 0.38 -12.39
N VAL A 717 -13.57 0.45 -13.72
CA VAL A 717 -14.37 -0.46 -14.56
C VAL A 717 -13.77 -1.86 -14.59
N LEU A 718 -12.45 -2.00 -14.83
CA LEU A 718 -11.79 -3.31 -14.91
C LEU A 718 -11.80 -4.07 -13.58
N LEU A 719 -11.83 -3.37 -12.44
CA LEU A 719 -11.94 -4.00 -11.12
C LEU A 719 -13.38 -4.42 -10.77
N ARG A 720 -14.40 -3.82 -11.40
CA ARG A 720 -15.83 -4.07 -11.10
C ARG A 720 -16.54 -4.98 -12.10
N VAL A 721 -15.97 -5.23 -13.29
CA VAL A 721 -16.55 -6.24 -14.20
C VAL A 721 -16.59 -7.62 -13.52
N PRO A 722 -17.66 -8.42 -13.71
CA PRO A 722 -17.79 -9.72 -13.06
C PRO A 722 -16.71 -10.71 -13.51
N ASP A 723 -16.33 -10.65 -14.78
CA ASP A 723 -15.25 -11.42 -15.41
C ASP A 723 -14.42 -10.48 -16.29
N ALA A 724 -13.11 -10.42 -16.05
CA ALA A 724 -12.18 -9.61 -16.82
C ALA A 724 -11.51 -10.38 -17.98
N GLY A 725 -11.76 -11.69 -18.10
CA GLY A 725 -11.22 -12.57 -19.15
C GLY A 725 -11.46 -12.07 -20.59
N PRO A 726 -12.67 -11.61 -20.96
CA PRO A 726 -12.92 -11.04 -22.29
C PRO A 726 -12.07 -9.81 -22.63
N TYR A 727 -11.49 -9.14 -21.62
CA TYR A 727 -10.69 -7.93 -21.77
C TYR A 727 -9.18 -8.21 -21.70
N LEU A 728 -8.74 -9.47 -21.75
CA LEU A 728 -7.32 -9.82 -21.78
C LEU A 728 -6.52 -9.11 -22.90
N PRO A 729 -7.04 -8.91 -24.13
CA PRO A 729 -6.34 -8.11 -25.14
C PRO A 729 -6.09 -6.66 -24.69
N VAL A 730 -7.09 -6.03 -24.05
CA VAL A 730 -6.99 -4.65 -23.52
C VAL A 730 -5.98 -4.60 -22.37
N LEU A 731 -6.03 -5.58 -21.46
CA LEU A 731 -5.10 -5.72 -20.33
C LEU A 731 -3.65 -5.94 -20.80
N ARG A 732 -3.44 -6.78 -21.82
CA ARG A 732 -2.11 -6.97 -22.44
C ARG A 732 -1.61 -5.67 -23.05
N ARG A 733 -2.45 -4.94 -23.77
CA ARG A 733 -2.10 -3.63 -24.34
C ARG A 733 -1.72 -2.61 -23.25
N LEU A 734 -2.47 -2.57 -22.15
CA LEU A 734 -2.15 -1.72 -21.00
C LEU A 734 -0.78 -2.07 -20.41
N ALA A 735 -0.53 -3.37 -20.18
CA ALA A 735 0.76 -3.86 -19.69
C ALA A 735 1.92 -3.51 -20.62
N GLU A 736 1.75 -3.69 -21.92
CA GLU A 736 2.75 -3.33 -22.94
C GLU A 736 3.04 -1.82 -22.96
N ARG A 737 2.02 -0.96 -22.81
CA ARG A 737 2.19 0.49 -22.74
C ARG A 737 2.97 0.91 -21.48
N ILE A 738 2.62 0.35 -20.32
CA ILE A 738 3.35 0.56 -19.06
C ILE A 738 4.82 0.18 -19.23
N THR A 739 5.09 -1.02 -19.74
CA THR A 739 6.45 -1.53 -19.93
C THR A 739 7.25 -0.70 -20.94
N ARG A 740 6.65 -0.36 -22.08
CA ARG A 740 7.30 0.48 -23.12
C ARG A 740 7.65 1.86 -22.58
N ARG A 741 6.75 2.48 -21.82
CA ARG A 741 6.95 3.82 -21.26
C ARG A 741 7.96 3.81 -20.13
N SER A 742 7.92 2.83 -19.23
CA SER A 742 8.91 2.64 -18.18
C SER A 742 10.33 2.51 -18.77
N GLY A 743 10.48 1.71 -19.84
CA GLY A 743 11.75 1.56 -20.55
C GLY A 743 12.27 2.83 -21.24
N ARG A 744 11.37 3.68 -21.77
CA ARG A 744 11.75 4.98 -22.36
C ARG A 744 12.19 5.99 -21.31
N GLU A 745 11.50 6.04 -20.17
CA GLU A 745 11.70 7.03 -19.12
C GLU A 745 12.72 6.63 -18.05
N GLY A 746 13.25 5.40 -18.12
CA GLY A 746 14.23 4.89 -17.17
C GLY A 746 13.64 4.48 -15.81
N GLY A 747 12.35 4.17 -15.74
CA GLY A 747 11.71 3.61 -14.54
C GLY A 747 10.23 3.99 -14.33
N PRO A 748 9.60 3.46 -13.25
CA PRO A 748 8.16 3.60 -13.02
C PRO A 748 7.71 5.01 -12.56
N HIS A 749 8.64 5.90 -12.21
CA HIS A 749 8.34 7.22 -11.63
C HIS A 749 7.77 8.24 -12.63
N ARG A 750 7.91 8.00 -13.94
CA ARG A 750 7.48 8.92 -15.01
C ARG A 750 6.40 8.34 -15.93
N LEU A 751 5.64 7.38 -15.41
CA LEU A 751 4.54 6.74 -16.14
C LEU A 751 3.30 7.62 -16.31
N GLY A 752 3.24 8.81 -15.67
CA GLY A 752 2.05 9.67 -15.69
C GLY A 752 0.84 8.94 -15.13
N GLY A 753 -0.32 9.03 -15.80
CA GLY A 753 -1.55 8.33 -15.39
C GLY A 753 -1.45 6.80 -15.43
N LEU A 754 -0.45 6.23 -16.13
CA LEU A 754 -0.21 4.78 -16.12
C LEU A 754 0.43 4.29 -14.81
N ALA A 755 0.94 5.21 -13.98
CA ALA A 755 1.54 4.88 -12.68
C ALA A 755 0.54 4.32 -11.66
N GLU A 756 -0.77 4.52 -11.88
CA GLU A 756 -1.84 4.01 -11.02
C GLU A 756 -1.94 2.48 -11.05
N PHE A 757 -1.56 1.85 -12.17
CA PHE A 757 -1.71 0.41 -12.42
C PHE A 757 -0.53 -0.42 -11.89
N GLY A 758 -0.20 -0.28 -10.61
CA GLY A 758 0.83 -1.08 -9.93
C GLY A 758 0.40 -2.52 -9.63
N PRO A 759 1.22 -3.35 -8.96
CA PRO A 759 0.92 -4.78 -8.76
C PRO A 759 -0.39 -5.07 -8.02
N TRP A 760 -0.81 -4.15 -7.16
CA TRP A 760 -2.10 -4.23 -6.47
C TRP A 760 -3.29 -4.28 -7.45
N PHE A 761 -3.22 -3.57 -8.57
CA PHE A 761 -4.30 -3.54 -9.56
C PHE A 761 -4.42 -4.90 -10.24
N TRP A 762 -3.30 -5.42 -10.74
CA TRP A 762 -3.24 -6.70 -11.48
C TRP A 762 -3.60 -7.92 -10.62
N THR A 763 -3.27 -7.89 -9.33
CA THR A 763 -3.63 -8.95 -8.38
C THR A 763 -5.10 -8.95 -7.99
N GLN A 764 -5.80 -7.81 -8.10
CA GLN A 764 -7.23 -7.68 -7.78
C GLN A 764 -8.15 -7.95 -8.99
N LEU A 765 -7.60 -8.09 -10.20
CA LEU A 765 -8.39 -8.40 -11.40
C LEU A 765 -9.02 -9.81 -11.31
N ARG A 766 -10.29 -9.89 -11.71
CA ARG A 766 -11.07 -11.13 -11.83
C ARG A 766 -10.74 -11.84 -13.14
N VAL A 767 -9.51 -12.33 -13.25
CA VAL A 767 -9.02 -13.19 -14.34
C VAL A 767 -8.58 -14.54 -13.78
N ASP A 768 -8.51 -15.54 -14.64
CA ASP A 768 -7.90 -16.81 -14.27
C ASP A 768 -6.40 -16.64 -13.94
N GLU A 769 -5.85 -17.60 -13.21
CA GLU A 769 -4.47 -17.52 -12.72
C GLU A 769 -3.43 -17.58 -13.85
N VAL A 770 -3.70 -18.33 -14.92
CA VAL A 770 -2.81 -18.42 -16.09
C VAL A 770 -2.64 -17.06 -16.73
N ALA A 771 -3.74 -16.36 -16.96
CA ALA A 771 -3.77 -15.03 -17.52
C ALA A 771 -3.15 -13.99 -16.56
N ARG A 772 -3.39 -14.10 -15.25
CA ARG A 772 -2.77 -13.22 -14.25
C ARG A 772 -1.24 -13.31 -14.28
N ILE A 773 -0.70 -14.52 -14.24
CA ILE A 773 0.75 -14.77 -14.29
C ILE A 773 1.33 -14.29 -15.64
N ASP A 774 0.64 -14.52 -16.77
CA ASP A 774 1.07 -14.00 -18.08
C ASP A 774 1.09 -12.46 -18.14
N LEU A 775 0.13 -11.77 -17.52
CA LEU A 775 0.13 -10.31 -17.42
C LEU A 775 1.28 -9.78 -16.55
N LEU A 776 1.57 -10.42 -15.41
CA LEU A 776 2.72 -10.07 -14.57
C LEU A 776 4.03 -10.24 -15.33
N ARG A 777 4.18 -11.33 -16.11
CA ARG A 777 5.33 -11.53 -17.01
C ARG A 777 5.54 -10.35 -17.96
N LEU A 778 4.46 -9.78 -18.52
CA LEU A 778 4.55 -8.63 -19.42
C LEU A 778 5.02 -7.35 -18.72
N LEU A 779 4.71 -7.20 -17.43
CA LEU A 779 4.98 -6.02 -16.60
C LEU A 779 6.34 -6.04 -15.91
N LEU A 780 6.97 -7.21 -15.75
CA LEU A 780 8.27 -7.34 -15.09
C LEU A 780 9.33 -6.33 -15.59
N PRO A 781 9.49 -6.05 -16.89
CA PRO A 781 10.46 -5.06 -17.35
C PRO A 781 10.13 -3.61 -16.95
N ALA A 782 8.93 -3.35 -16.43
CA ALA A 782 8.55 -2.07 -15.85
C ALA A 782 8.95 -1.92 -14.37
N ASP A 783 9.42 -2.98 -13.70
CA ASP A 783 9.89 -2.92 -12.32
C ASP A 783 11.07 -1.94 -12.16
N GLY A 784 11.05 -1.13 -11.11
CA GLY A 784 12.18 -0.28 -10.76
C GLY A 784 13.36 -1.08 -10.20
N ALA A 785 14.55 -0.46 -10.15
CA ALA A 785 15.68 -1.04 -9.41
C ALA A 785 15.27 -1.28 -7.94
N PRO A 786 15.81 -2.33 -7.28
CA PRO A 786 15.53 -2.57 -5.86
C PRO A 786 16.03 -1.38 -5.02
N GLU A 787 15.13 -0.49 -4.64
CA GLU A 787 15.41 0.64 -3.74
C GLU A 787 14.91 0.37 -2.31
N ALA A 788 15.37 1.21 -1.38
CA ALA A 788 15.31 1.07 0.08
C ALA A 788 13.90 0.75 0.67
N PRO A 789 13.82 0.26 1.93
CA PRO A 789 12.59 -0.17 2.57
C PRO A 789 11.52 0.93 2.58
N GLY A 790 10.39 0.69 1.90
CA GLY A 790 9.30 1.65 1.71
C GLY A 790 8.91 1.93 0.26
N ALA A 791 9.67 1.40 -0.71
CA ALA A 791 9.35 1.49 -2.14
C ALA A 791 8.05 0.73 -2.52
N ARG A 792 7.39 1.19 -3.61
CA ARG A 792 6.22 0.52 -4.20
C ARG A 792 6.54 -0.97 -4.45
N SER A 793 5.61 -1.86 -4.10
CA SER A 793 5.70 -3.30 -4.40
C SER A 793 6.06 -3.50 -5.87
N ARG A 794 6.95 -4.46 -6.16
CA ARG A 794 7.30 -4.82 -7.55
C ARG A 794 6.32 -5.86 -8.11
N TYR A 795 6.24 -5.98 -9.42
CA TYR A 795 5.45 -7.03 -10.08
C TYR A 795 6.03 -8.41 -9.81
N LEU A 796 7.35 -8.52 -9.70
CA LEU A 796 8.01 -9.76 -9.27
C LEU A 796 7.60 -10.18 -7.84
N ASP A 797 7.46 -9.24 -6.92
CA ASP A 797 7.03 -9.54 -5.54
C ASP A 797 5.58 -10.07 -5.55
N ALA A 798 4.70 -9.52 -6.39
CA ALA A 798 3.35 -10.05 -6.56
C ALA A 798 3.31 -11.47 -7.17
N ALA A 799 4.23 -11.79 -8.07
CA ALA A 799 4.38 -13.17 -8.58
C ALA A 799 4.89 -14.12 -7.49
N ALA A 800 5.78 -13.65 -6.61
CA ALA A 800 6.25 -14.40 -5.45
C ALA A 800 5.12 -14.66 -4.43
N ASP A 801 4.27 -13.66 -4.16
CA ASP A 801 3.12 -13.82 -3.27
C ASP A 801 2.10 -14.84 -3.81
N LEU A 802 1.88 -14.87 -5.13
CA LEU A 802 1.03 -15.88 -5.77
C LEU A 802 1.65 -17.29 -5.68
N LEU A 803 2.97 -17.40 -5.89
CA LEU A 803 3.71 -18.65 -5.74
C LEU A 803 3.66 -19.17 -4.30
N ASP A 804 3.75 -18.29 -3.31
CA ASP A 804 3.63 -18.64 -1.88
C ASP A 804 2.21 -19.14 -1.54
N ALA A 805 1.18 -18.62 -2.23
CA ALA A 805 -0.22 -18.97 -2.00
C ALA A 805 -0.64 -20.32 -2.64
N ASP A 806 -0.25 -20.56 -3.89
CA ASP A 806 -0.50 -21.83 -4.61
C ASP A 806 0.72 -22.25 -5.43
N PRO A 807 1.72 -22.90 -4.80
CA PRO A 807 2.95 -23.26 -5.48
C PRO A 807 2.71 -24.26 -6.62
N ARG A 808 1.74 -25.17 -6.49
CA ARG A 808 1.49 -26.24 -7.47
C ARG A 808 0.93 -25.70 -8.77
N ALA A 809 0.04 -24.72 -8.70
CA ALA A 809 -0.55 -24.10 -9.88
C ALA A 809 0.42 -23.12 -10.56
N VAL A 810 1.21 -22.37 -9.79
CA VAL A 810 2.06 -21.28 -10.29
C VAL A 810 3.41 -21.76 -10.85
N GLN A 811 4.03 -22.80 -10.29
CA GLN A 811 5.35 -23.31 -10.75
C GLN A 811 5.40 -23.65 -12.26
N PRO A 812 4.44 -24.41 -12.84
CA PRO A 812 4.43 -24.67 -14.28
C PRO A 812 4.26 -23.40 -15.13
N LEU A 813 3.55 -22.40 -14.61
CA LEU A 813 3.31 -21.13 -15.31
C LEU A 813 4.58 -20.26 -15.34
N LEU A 814 5.37 -20.26 -14.26
CA LEU A 814 6.68 -19.59 -14.23
C LEU A 814 7.70 -20.27 -15.15
N CYS A 815 7.64 -21.59 -15.33
CA CYS A 815 8.52 -22.29 -16.28
C CYS A 815 8.30 -21.81 -17.73
N ARG A 816 7.08 -21.36 -18.08
CA ARG A 816 6.78 -20.78 -19.40
C ARG A 816 7.51 -19.45 -19.66
N TRP A 817 8.05 -18.82 -18.61
CA TRP A 817 8.80 -17.56 -18.72
C TRP A 817 10.24 -17.78 -19.18
N PHE A 818 10.74 -19.02 -19.22
CA PHE A 818 12.14 -19.30 -19.56
C PHE A 818 12.55 -18.90 -20.98
N THR A 819 11.59 -18.70 -21.88
CA THR A 819 11.81 -18.23 -23.25
C THR A 819 11.81 -16.70 -23.37
N ASP A 820 11.49 -15.97 -22.30
CA ASP A 820 11.34 -14.51 -22.32
C ASP A 820 12.65 -13.79 -21.96
N GLU A 821 13.39 -13.39 -22.99
CA GLU A 821 14.69 -12.72 -22.85
C GLU A 821 14.58 -11.18 -22.77
N ARG A 822 13.39 -10.64 -22.48
CA ARG A 822 13.25 -9.19 -22.24
C ARG A 822 14.02 -8.79 -20.99
N ARG A 823 14.82 -7.71 -21.10
CA ARG A 823 15.74 -7.24 -20.06
C ARG A 823 14.99 -6.50 -18.95
N LEU A 824 15.39 -6.75 -17.71
CA LEU A 824 14.90 -6.03 -16.52
C LEU A 824 15.83 -4.85 -16.17
N PRO A 825 15.32 -3.79 -15.54
CA PRO A 825 16.15 -2.66 -15.09
C PRO A 825 17.16 -3.08 -14.00
N THR A 826 18.40 -2.60 -14.12
CA THR A 826 19.48 -2.84 -13.14
C THR A 826 20.20 -1.56 -12.78
N GLY A 827 20.87 -1.58 -11.62
CA GLY A 827 21.84 -0.55 -11.27
C GLY A 827 22.96 -0.42 -12.32
N PRO A 828 23.59 0.76 -12.43
CA PRO A 828 24.58 1.07 -13.47
C PRO A 828 25.82 0.16 -13.46
N ASP A 829 26.14 -0.47 -12.32
CA ASP A 829 27.33 -1.32 -12.13
C ASP A 829 27.09 -2.83 -12.30
N ALA A 830 25.89 -3.26 -12.70
CA ALA A 830 25.60 -4.69 -12.87
C ALA A 830 26.27 -5.24 -14.15
N ALA A 831 27.28 -6.10 -13.98
CA ALA A 831 27.99 -6.76 -15.07
C ALA A 831 27.10 -7.66 -15.95
N VAL A 832 26.01 -8.19 -15.39
CA VAL A 832 25.01 -9.01 -16.09
C VAL A 832 23.63 -8.40 -15.89
N ARG A 833 22.91 -8.16 -16.99
CA ARG A 833 21.54 -7.65 -16.95
C ARG A 833 20.56 -8.85 -16.89
N PRO A 834 19.78 -9.02 -15.81
CA PRO A 834 18.79 -10.07 -15.69
C PRO A 834 17.68 -9.86 -16.72
N THR A 835 17.18 -10.98 -17.24
CA THR A 835 15.99 -11.08 -18.08
C THR A 835 14.81 -11.64 -17.29
N VAL A 836 13.61 -11.53 -17.85
CA VAL A 836 12.40 -12.16 -17.29
C VAL A 836 12.63 -13.66 -17.02
N ALA A 837 13.27 -14.37 -17.97
CA ALA A 837 13.65 -15.77 -17.81
C ALA A 837 14.56 -16.03 -16.60
N THR A 838 15.62 -15.23 -16.42
CA THR A 838 16.53 -15.38 -15.26
C THR A 838 15.85 -15.03 -13.94
N ALA A 839 14.91 -14.09 -13.92
CA ALA A 839 14.15 -13.75 -12.72
C ALA A 839 13.18 -14.87 -12.32
N ALA A 840 12.53 -15.52 -13.30
CA ALA A 840 11.71 -16.70 -13.05
C ALA A 840 12.53 -17.85 -12.47
N GLN A 841 13.69 -18.14 -13.06
CA GLN A 841 14.61 -19.18 -12.60
C GLN A 841 15.09 -18.91 -11.17
N ALA A 842 15.50 -17.67 -10.88
CA ALA A 842 15.91 -17.26 -9.53
C ALA A 842 14.75 -17.34 -8.52
N LEU A 843 13.53 -16.93 -8.90
CA LEU A 843 12.36 -17.01 -8.05
C LEU A 843 12.04 -18.47 -7.68
N LEU A 844 11.99 -19.37 -8.68
CA LEU A 844 11.76 -20.80 -8.47
C LEU A 844 12.85 -21.45 -7.60
N HIS A 845 14.12 -21.09 -7.79
CA HIS A 845 15.22 -21.58 -6.95
C HIS A 845 15.14 -21.08 -5.51
N SER A 846 14.86 -19.78 -5.31
CA SER A 846 14.77 -19.17 -3.99
C SER A 846 13.59 -19.69 -3.17
N ARG A 847 12.49 -20.07 -3.83
CA ARG A 847 11.26 -20.60 -3.23
C ARG A 847 11.10 -22.12 -3.43
N ARG A 848 12.19 -22.84 -3.73
CA ARG A 848 12.16 -24.28 -4.05
C ARG A 848 11.46 -25.13 -2.98
N PHE A 849 11.60 -24.77 -1.71
CA PHE A 849 11.11 -25.54 -0.56
C PHE A 849 9.58 -25.64 -0.43
N LEU A 850 8.81 -24.84 -1.17
CA LEU A 850 7.34 -24.82 -1.05
C LEU A 850 6.69 -26.13 -1.53
N ALA A 851 7.08 -26.61 -2.71
CA ALA A 851 6.56 -27.84 -3.33
C ALA A 851 7.61 -28.42 -4.28
N VAL A 852 8.73 -28.93 -3.74
CA VAL A 852 9.89 -29.39 -4.52
C VAL A 852 9.52 -30.53 -5.49
N ASP A 853 8.68 -31.47 -5.05
CA ASP A 853 8.29 -32.63 -5.89
C ASP A 853 7.46 -32.19 -7.10
N ASP A 854 6.56 -31.21 -6.93
CA ASP A 854 5.77 -30.61 -8.01
C ASP A 854 6.64 -29.72 -8.92
N LEU A 855 7.63 -29.02 -8.34
CA LEU A 855 8.60 -28.21 -9.08
C LEU A 855 9.43 -29.07 -10.03
N THR A 856 9.96 -30.21 -9.56
CA THR A 856 10.72 -31.13 -10.43
C THR A 856 9.87 -31.63 -11.59
N GLU A 857 8.60 -31.93 -11.37
CA GLU A 857 7.66 -32.33 -12.43
C GLU A 857 7.40 -31.21 -13.45
N ALA A 858 7.26 -29.97 -12.98
CA ALA A 858 7.08 -28.81 -13.83
C ALA A 858 8.32 -28.51 -14.69
N LEU A 859 9.52 -28.63 -14.10
CA LEU A 859 10.78 -28.36 -14.79
C LEU A 859 11.08 -29.37 -15.88
N VAL A 860 10.95 -30.67 -15.59
CA VAL A 860 11.18 -31.71 -16.61
C VAL A 860 10.12 -31.64 -17.72
N ALA A 861 8.87 -31.26 -17.40
CA ALA A 861 7.83 -31.06 -18.41
C ALA A 861 8.08 -29.82 -19.28
N ALA A 862 8.83 -28.83 -18.80
CA ALA A 862 9.15 -27.63 -19.56
C ALA A 862 10.20 -27.87 -20.65
N ALA A 863 11.04 -28.92 -20.51
CA ALA A 863 12.06 -29.33 -21.47
C ALA A 863 12.89 -28.15 -22.03
N HIS A 864 13.44 -27.33 -21.13
CA HIS A 864 14.14 -26.09 -21.46
C HIS A 864 15.52 -26.06 -20.80
N PRO A 865 16.59 -25.54 -21.43
CA PRO A 865 17.94 -25.54 -20.86
C PRO A 865 18.04 -24.93 -19.45
N ARG A 866 17.31 -23.84 -19.19
CA ARG A 866 17.21 -23.22 -17.84
C ARG A 866 16.52 -24.11 -16.80
N ALA A 867 15.60 -24.97 -17.23
CA ALA A 867 14.98 -25.96 -16.36
C ALA A 867 16.02 -27.04 -16.00
N ASP A 868 16.84 -27.47 -16.95
CA ASP A 868 17.92 -28.44 -16.72
C ASP A 868 19.01 -27.88 -15.79
N GLU A 869 19.36 -26.59 -15.94
CA GLU A 869 20.24 -25.87 -15.01
C GLU A 869 19.66 -25.87 -13.59
N LEU A 870 18.35 -25.62 -13.45
CA LEU A 870 17.69 -25.61 -12.15
C LEU A 870 17.57 -27.03 -11.55
N LEU A 871 17.26 -28.05 -12.36
CA LEU A 871 17.28 -29.46 -11.94
C LEU A 871 18.68 -29.89 -11.50
N THR A 872 19.73 -29.40 -12.17
CA THR A 872 21.12 -29.62 -11.78
C THR A 872 21.45 -28.94 -10.45
N ALA A 873 21.00 -27.69 -10.24
CA ALA A 873 21.15 -27.01 -8.95
C ALA A 873 20.39 -27.73 -7.82
N LEU A 874 19.17 -28.21 -8.10
CA LEU A 874 18.38 -29.01 -7.16
C LEU A 874 19.02 -30.36 -6.83
N ALA A 875 19.83 -30.93 -7.74
CA ALA A 875 20.58 -32.15 -7.48
C ALA A 875 21.61 -31.96 -6.36
N GLU A 876 22.17 -30.76 -6.24
CA GLU A 876 23.11 -30.38 -5.19
C GLU A 876 22.39 -29.90 -3.92
N ASP A 877 21.40 -29.02 -4.07
CA ASP A 877 20.71 -28.37 -2.94
C ASP A 877 19.69 -29.29 -2.24
N GLU A 878 18.98 -30.15 -2.99
CA GLU A 878 17.85 -30.98 -2.53
C GLU A 878 17.91 -32.43 -3.07
N PRO A 879 19.03 -33.16 -2.88
CA PRO A 879 19.30 -34.45 -3.54
C PRO A 879 18.20 -35.50 -3.27
N SER A 880 17.66 -35.55 -2.05
CA SER A 880 16.61 -36.52 -1.70
C SER A 880 15.31 -36.30 -2.45
N ALA A 881 14.96 -35.05 -2.79
CA ALA A 881 13.77 -34.75 -3.59
C ALA A 881 13.97 -35.17 -5.05
N LEU A 882 15.16 -34.88 -5.61
CA LEU A 882 15.48 -35.29 -6.97
C LEU A 882 15.59 -36.82 -7.11
N CYS A 883 16.09 -37.55 -6.11
CA CYS A 883 16.04 -39.01 -6.09
C CYS A 883 14.62 -39.58 -6.19
N ARG A 884 13.64 -38.98 -5.48
CA ARG A 884 12.22 -39.38 -5.59
C ARG A 884 11.64 -39.03 -6.97
N ALA A 885 12.02 -37.89 -7.54
CA ALA A 885 11.58 -37.50 -8.87
C ALA A 885 12.13 -38.44 -9.95
N VAL A 886 13.43 -38.73 -9.91
CA VAL A 886 14.10 -39.69 -10.79
C VAL A 886 13.47 -41.07 -10.71
N ASP A 887 13.18 -41.58 -9.50
CA ASP A 887 12.51 -42.87 -9.33
C ASP A 887 11.10 -42.86 -9.96
N ARG A 888 10.33 -41.78 -9.81
CA ARG A 888 9.02 -41.64 -10.48
C ARG A 888 9.18 -41.62 -12.00
N TRP A 889 10.15 -40.88 -12.54
CA TRP A 889 10.36 -40.75 -13.97
C TRP A 889 10.86 -42.03 -14.63
N ALA A 890 11.70 -42.80 -13.94
CA ALA A 890 12.19 -44.10 -14.41
C ALA A 890 11.09 -45.18 -14.51
N HIS A 891 9.97 -45.00 -13.81
CA HIS A 891 8.81 -45.88 -13.87
C HIS A 891 7.63 -45.29 -14.67
N ASP A 892 7.82 -44.14 -15.33
CA ASP A 892 6.80 -43.52 -16.19
C ASP A 892 6.82 -44.17 -17.59
N GLY A 893 5.66 -44.42 -18.19
CA GLY A 893 5.59 -45.09 -19.50
C GLY A 893 6.12 -44.29 -20.70
N ARG A 894 6.51 -43.02 -20.51
CA ARG A 894 6.97 -42.13 -21.60
C ARG A 894 8.50 -42.15 -21.76
N PRO A 895 9.04 -42.30 -22.98
CA PRO A 895 10.48 -42.42 -23.21
C PRO A 895 11.26 -41.15 -22.83
N GLU A 896 10.66 -39.96 -22.99
CA GLU A 896 11.26 -38.68 -22.59
C GLU A 896 11.52 -38.61 -21.07
N ARG A 897 10.69 -39.30 -20.26
CA ARG A 897 10.86 -39.37 -18.80
C ARG A 897 11.99 -40.31 -18.41
N HIS A 898 12.18 -41.41 -19.12
CA HIS A 898 13.33 -42.28 -18.93
C HIS A 898 14.65 -41.57 -19.21
N GLU A 899 14.72 -40.78 -20.29
CA GLU A 899 15.90 -40.00 -20.64
C GLU A 899 16.22 -38.95 -19.57
N ALA A 900 15.22 -38.18 -19.13
CA ALA A 900 15.39 -37.23 -18.03
C ALA A 900 15.83 -37.93 -16.73
N ALA A 901 15.26 -39.09 -16.40
CA ALA A 901 15.68 -39.89 -15.25
C ALA A 901 17.15 -40.28 -15.37
N ALA A 902 17.60 -40.79 -16.52
CA ALA A 902 18.98 -41.20 -16.74
C ALA A 902 19.98 -40.04 -16.58
N VAL A 903 19.68 -38.88 -17.17
CA VAL A 903 20.52 -37.68 -17.10
C VAL A 903 20.61 -37.16 -15.67
N HIS A 904 19.47 -36.90 -15.03
CA HIS A 904 19.47 -36.28 -13.70
C HIS A 904 19.87 -37.25 -12.60
N ALA A 905 19.65 -38.56 -12.74
CA ALA A 905 20.13 -39.57 -11.79
C ALA A 905 21.66 -39.54 -11.67
N ALA A 906 22.39 -39.46 -12.79
CA ALA A 906 23.85 -39.45 -12.80
C ALA A 906 24.42 -38.22 -12.09
N THR A 907 23.79 -37.05 -12.26
CA THR A 907 24.13 -35.82 -11.55
C THR A 907 23.82 -35.93 -10.06
N THR A 908 22.60 -36.36 -9.72
CA THR A 908 22.14 -36.51 -8.31
C THR A 908 23.00 -37.48 -7.52
N ALA A 909 23.43 -38.59 -8.14
CA ALA A 909 24.24 -39.62 -7.49
C ALA A 909 25.58 -39.11 -6.92
N ARG A 910 26.07 -37.95 -7.36
CA ARG A 910 27.28 -37.29 -6.84
C ARG A 910 27.08 -36.64 -5.48
N HIS A 911 25.87 -36.20 -5.18
CA HIS A 911 25.52 -35.45 -3.97
C HIS A 911 24.82 -36.31 -2.91
N VAL A 912 24.42 -37.55 -3.27
CA VAL A 912 23.72 -38.47 -2.37
C VAL A 912 24.64 -39.11 -1.33
N THR A 913 24.33 -38.89 -0.05
CA THR A 913 25.01 -39.51 1.10
C THR A 913 24.12 -40.47 1.89
N GLY A 914 22.79 -40.37 1.76
CA GLY A 914 21.81 -41.19 2.48
C GLY A 914 21.60 -42.57 1.87
N ALA A 915 21.39 -43.59 2.71
CA ALA A 915 21.13 -44.96 2.24
C ALA A 915 19.78 -45.12 1.53
N ALA A 916 18.75 -44.39 1.97
CA ALA A 916 17.43 -44.40 1.34
C ALA A 916 17.46 -43.79 -0.07
N ASP A 917 18.17 -42.68 -0.25
CA ASP A 917 18.32 -42.04 -1.56
C ASP A 917 19.10 -42.92 -2.55
N ARG A 918 20.13 -43.64 -2.08
CA ARG A 918 20.82 -44.65 -2.90
C ARG A 918 19.89 -45.80 -3.32
N GLU A 919 18.99 -46.23 -2.44
CA GLU A 919 17.97 -47.24 -2.77
C GLU A 919 17.02 -46.72 -3.86
N LEU A 920 16.56 -45.46 -3.79
CA LEU A 920 15.74 -44.85 -4.85
C LEU A 920 16.46 -44.84 -6.19
N LEU A 921 17.72 -44.40 -6.22
CA LEU A 921 18.52 -44.39 -7.45
C LEU A 921 18.80 -45.80 -7.99
N ARG A 922 18.99 -46.79 -7.11
CA ARG A 922 19.14 -48.20 -7.49
C ARG A 922 17.87 -48.73 -8.16
N ARG A 923 16.69 -48.49 -7.58
CA ARG A 923 15.41 -48.89 -8.17
C ARG A 923 15.18 -48.21 -9.52
N ALA A 924 15.46 -46.91 -9.62
CA ALA A 924 15.40 -46.17 -10.87
C ALA A 924 16.34 -46.74 -11.94
N ALA A 925 17.60 -47.01 -11.59
CA ALA A 925 18.57 -47.56 -12.54
C ALA A 925 18.15 -48.94 -13.04
N LEU A 926 17.61 -49.81 -12.18
CA LEU A 926 17.09 -51.12 -12.59
C LEU A 926 15.92 -51.01 -13.58
N ALA A 927 15.02 -50.03 -13.39
CA ALA A 927 13.92 -49.79 -14.33
C ALA A 927 14.41 -49.27 -15.70
N LEU A 928 15.52 -48.54 -15.73
CA LEU A 928 16.12 -47.97 -16.95
C LEU A 928 17.03 -48.93 -17.73
N LEU A 929 17.37 -50.10 -17.19
CA LEU A 929 18.27 -51.06 -17.83
C LEU A 929 17.71 -51.63 -19.15
N ASP A 930 16.38 -51.79 -19.23
CA ASP A 930 15.72 -52.43 -20.37
C ASP A 930 15.60 -51.50 -21.59
N ASP A 931 15.79 -50.17 -21.45
CA ASP A 931 15.80 -49.22 -22.58
C ASP A 931 17.24 -49.00 -23.08
N PRO A 932 17.55 -49.39 -24.34
CA PRO A 932 18.88 -49.24 -24.93
C PRO A 932 19.44 -47.80 -24.87
N ARG A 933 18.58 -46.78 -24.85
CA ARG A 933 19.00 -45.37 -24.82
C ARG A 933 19.52 -44.93 -23.45
N THR A 934 19.01 -45.54 -22.37
CA THR A 934 19.39 -45.21 -20.99
C THR A 934 20.30 -46.25 -20.36
N HIS A 935 20.52 -47.36 -21.06
CA HIS A 935 21.28 -48.52 -20.61
C HIS A 935 22.68 -48.17 -20.06
N GLY A 936 23.46 -47.37 -20.79
CA GLY A 936 24.79 -46.94 -20.35
C GLY A 936 24.77 -46.12 -19.05
N ALA A 937 23.83 -45.18 -18.94
CA ALA A 937 23.66 -44.37 -17.72
C ALA A 937 23.20 -45.21 -16.52
N ALA A 938 22.28 -46.15 -16.75
CA ALA A 938 21.79 -47.09 -15.75
C ALA A 938 22.92 -47.99 -15.20
N LEU A 939 23.75 -48.56 -16.08
CA LEU A 939 24.94 -49.32 -15.68
C LEU A 939 25.92 -48.46 -14.87
N GLY A 940 26.13 -47.21 -15.27
CA GLY A 940 26.97 -46.26 -14.53
C GLY A 940 26.49 -46.05 -13.08
N LEU A 941 25.18 -45.91 -12.87
CA LEU A 941 24.59 -45.77 -11.54
C LEU A 941 24.73 -47.03 -10.68
N LEU A 942 24.49 -48.21 -11.27
CA LEU A 942 24.61 -49.49 -10.58
C LEU A 942 26.06 -49.84 -10.21
N VAL A 943 27.03 -49.39 -11.00
CA VAL A 943 28.47 -49.51 -10.67
C VAL A 943 28.88 -48.54 -9.57
N ARG A 944 28.32 -47.32 -9.55
CA ARG A 944 28.59 -46.34 -8.51
C ARG A 944 28.12 -46.81 -7.14
N ASP A 945 26.97 -47.47 -7.06
CA ASP A 945 26.44 -48.04 -5.82
C ASP A 945 27.26 -49.26 -5.34
N PRO A 946 27.90 -49.21 -4.16
CA PRO A 946 28.75 -50.31 -3.66
C PRO A 946 28.04 -51.66 -3.52
N VAL A 947 26.71 -51.67 -3.33
CA VAL A 947 25.93 -52.91 -3.14
C VAL A 947 25.74 -53.66 -4.47
N THR A 948 25.40 -52.94 -5.54
CA THR A 948 25.16 -53.54 -6.87
C THR A 948 26.41 -53.65 -7.73
N ARG A 949 27.46 -52.89 -7.42
CA ARG A 949 28.73 -52.85 -8.16
C ARG A 949 29.29 -54.22 -8.53
N PRO A 950 29.43 -55.21 -7.62
CA PRO A 950 30.04 -56.49 -7.97
C PRO A 950 29.25 -57.28 -9.02
N ARG A 951 27.94 -57.04 -9.14
CA ARG A 951 27.07 -57.75 -10.06
C ARG A 951 27.10 -57.18 -11.48
N HIS A 952 27.25 -55.86 -11.61
CA HIS A 952 27.12 -55.15 -12.89
C HIS A 952 28.44 -54.61 -13.45
N LEU A 953 29.55 -54.71 -12.71
CA LEU A 953 30.84 -54.18 -13.14
C LEU A 953 31.34 -54.81 -14.44
N ASP A 954 31.29 -56.13 -14.58
CA ASP A 954 31.81 -56.81 -15.79
C ASP A 954 31.02 -56.42 -17.04
N GLU A 955 29.70 -56.30 -16.91
CA GLU A 955 28.79 -55.83 -17.97
C GLU A 955 29.08 -54.37 -18.35
N ALA A 956 29.25 -53.49 -17.36
CA ALA A 956 29.60 -52.09 -17.56
C ALA A 956 30.97 -51.90 -18.23
N LEU A 957 31.98 -52.70 -17.83
CA LEU A 957 33.32 -52.65 -18.43
C LEU A 957 33.30 -53.15 -19.88
N ALA A 958 32.53 -54.20 -20.19
CA ALA A 958 32.36 -54.69 -21.55
C ALA A 958 31.69 -53.65 -22.45
N ALA A 959 30.59 -53.03 -21.98
CA ALA A 959 29.89 -51.98 -22.69
C ALA A 959 30.78 -50.76 -22.95
N PHE A 960 31.54 -50.31 -21.94
CA PHE A 960 32.48 -49.18 -22.06
C PHE A 960 33.58 -49.41 -23.11
N VAL A 961 34.09 -50.65 -23.22
CA VAL A 961 35.12 -50.98 -24.21
C VAL A 961 34.53 -51.02 -25.63
N GLN A 962 33.27 -51.45 -25.78
CA GLN A 962 32.64 -51.72 -27.08
C GLN A 962 31.95 -50.51 -27.72
N ASP A 963 31.31 -49.62 -26.94
CA ASP A 963 30.43 -48.55 -27.45
C ASP A 963 30.71 -47.19 -26.78
N ASP A 964 30.55 -46.10 -27.53
CA ASP A 964 30.53 -44.73 -26.99
C ASP A 964 29.26 -44.48 -26.16
N ALA A 965 28.18 -45.24 -26.38
CA ALA A 965 26.95 -45.21 -25.58
C ALA A 965 27.03 -46.01 -24.25
N GLY A 966 28.20 -46.56 -23.91
CA GLY A 966 28.46 -47.23 -22.63
C GLY A 966 28.46 -46.29 -21.42
N PRO A 967 28.64 -46.81 -20.19
CA PRO A 967 28.71 -45.98 -19.00
C PRO A 967 29.89 -44.99 -19.06
N PRO A 968 29.73 -43.73 -18.60
CA PRO A 968 30.80 -42.75 -18.65
C PRO A 968 31.99 -43.18 -17.78
N ALA A 969 33.21 -42.80 -18.18
CA ALA A 969 34.43 -43.19 -17.47
C ALA A 969 34.40 -42.71 -16.01
N THR A 970 33.74 -41.58 -15.73
CA THR A 970 33.56 -41.04 -14.37
C THR A 970 32.83 -42.02 -13.43
N ALA A 971 31.83 -42.74 -13.93
CA ALA A 971 31.10 -43.73 -13.13
C ALA A 971 31.96 -44.98 -12.82
N LEU A 972 32.81 -45.37 -13.77
CA LEU A 972 33.78 -46.47 -13.57
C LEU A 972 34.93 -46.05 -12.64
N GLY A 973 35.29 -44.76 -12.63
CA GLY A 973 36.29 -44.20 -11.72
C GLY A 973 35.99 -44.47 -10.25
N ASP A 974 34.72 -44.41 -9.85
CA ASP A 974 34.27 -44.69 -8.48
C ASP A 974 34.52 -46.16 -8.06
N ALA A 975 34.73 -47.07 -9.01
CA ALA A 975 35.06 -48.47 -8.74
C ALA A 975 36.57 -48.70 -8.54
N LEU A 976 37.46 -47.78 -8.95
CA LEU A 976 38.92 -47.95 -8.92
C LEU A 976 39.46 -48.31 -7.52
N GLY A 977 38.92 -47.72 -6.46
CA GLY A 977 39.35 -48.02 -5.08
C GLY A 977 39.01 -49.44 -4.62
N THR A 978 38.11 -50.15 -5.31
CA THR A 978 37.67 -51.51 -4.96
C THR A 978 38.04 -52.58 -5.99
N HIS A 979 38.08 -52.20 -7.27
CA HIS A 979 38.29 -53.08 -8.42
C HIS A 979 39.29 -52.43 -9.40
N CYS A 980 40.47 -52.07 -8.88
CA CYS A 980 41.50 -51.32 -9.60
C CYS A 980 41.92 -51.98 -10.94
N GLU A 981 42.35 -53.24 -10.90
CA GLU A 981 42.90 -53.93 -12.08
C GLU A 981 41.87 -54.09 -13.23
N PRO A 982 40.63 -54.57 -13.00
CA PRO A 982 39.62 -54.65 -14.06
C PRO A 982 39.30 -53.31 -14.73
N VAL A 983 39.18 -52.23 -13.95
CA VAL A 983 38.83 -50.91 -14.47
C VAL A 983 40.00 -50.32 -15.27
N LEU A 984 41.24 -50.42 -14.77
CA LEU A 984 42.42 -49.97 -15.49
C LEU A 984 42.64 -50.77 -16.79
N ALA A 985 42.31 -52.06 -16.81
CA ALA A 985 42.36 -52.88 -18.02
C ALA A 985 41.37 -52.41 -19.08
N ALA A 986 40.14 -52.05 -18.69
CA ALA A 986 39.14 -51.49 -19.59
C ALA A 986 39.55 -50.10 -20.12
N PHE A 987 40.08 -49.22 -19.25
CA PHE A 987 40.61 -47.92 -19.66
C PHE A 987 41.77 -48.07 -20.64
N ARG A 988 42.69 -49.03 -20.39
CA ARG A 988 43.77 -49.37 -21.31
C ARG A 988 43.24 -49.84 -22.67
N ALA A 989 42.27 -50.75 -22.68
CA ALA A 989 41.65 -51.26 -23.91
C ALA A 989 41.00 -50.14 -24.72
N ARG A 990 40.28 -49.22 -24.05
CA ARG A 990 39.66 -48.05 -24.65
C ARG A 990 40.68 -47.09 -25.25
N LEU A 991 41.73 -46.73 -24.51
CA LEU A 991 42.81 -45.87 -24.98
C LEU A 991 43.60 -46.48 -26.15
N HIS A 992 43.65 -47.81 -26.23
CA HIS A 992 44.27 -48.52 -27.35
C HIS A 992 43.40 -48.60 -28.60
N ASN A 993 42.07 -48.42 -28.50
CA ASN A 993 41.17 -48.38 -29.63
C ASN A 993 41.36 -47.07 -30.44
N PRO A 994 41.68 -47.11 -31.75
CA PRO A 994 41.89 -45.92 -32.56
C PRO A 994 40.62 -45.12 -32.87
N ALA A 995 39.45 -45.77 -32.81
CA ALA A 995 38.16 -45.13 -33.06
C ALA A 995 37.53 -44.49 -31.82
N ALA A 996 38.00 -44.83 -30.61
CA ALA A 996 37.42 -44.34 -29.36
C ALA A 996 37.99 -42.97 -28.95
N ASP A 997 37.13 -42.10 -28.41
CA ASP A 997 37.54 -40.83 -27.80
C ASP A 997 38.34 -41.07 -26.50
N PRO A 998 39.62 -40.65 -26.42
CA PRO A 998 40.45 -40.83 -25.22
C PRO A 998 40.18 -39.77 -24.14
N THR A 999 39.39 -38.74 -24.41
CA THR A 999 39.28 -37.54 -23.54
C THR A 999 38.68 -37.84 -22.17
N ASP A 1000 37.57 -38.58 -22.12
CA ASP A 1000 36.87 -38.94 -20.87
C ASP A 1000 37.72 -39.82 -19.93
N PRO A 1001 38.30 -40.96 -20.37
CA PRO A 1001 39.16 -41.76 -19.49
C PRO A 1001 40.41 -41.01 -19.04
N LEU A 1002 41.02 -40.18 -19.88
CA LEU A 1002 42.18 -39.37 -19.47
C LEU A 1002 41.82 -38.28 -18.46
N THR A 1003 40.62 -37.71 -18.57
CA THR A 1003 40.08 -36.76 -17.59
C THR A 1003 39.97 -37.41 -16.21
N VAL A 1004 39.32 -38.56 -16.13
CA VAL A 1004 39.14 -39.30 -14.88
C VAL A 1004 40.50 -39.69 -14.27
N LEU A 1005 41.42 -40.20 -15.08
CA LEU A 1005 42.77 -40.54 -14.63
C LEU A 1005 43.54 -39.32 -14.10
N ALA A 1006 43.29 -38.12 -14.65
CA ALA A 1006 43.92 -36.88 -14.19
C ALA A 1006 43.37 -36.39 -12.84
N GLU A 1007 42.15 -36.76 -12.46
CA GLU A 1007 41.53 -36.29 -11.22
C GLU A 1007 41.86 -37.18 -10.00
N LEU A 1008 42.45 -38.37 -10.23
CA LEU A 1008 42.82 -39.32 -9.17
C LEU A 1008 43.82 -38.73 -8.17
N GLN A 1009 43.56 -38.88 -6.88
CA GLN A 1009 44.45 -38.37 -5.81
C GLN A 1009 45.21 -39.47 -5.07
N GLU A 1010 44.77 -40.73 -5.14
CA GLU A 1010 45.42 -41.82 -4.40
C GLU A 1010 46.81 -42.14 -4.97
N PRO A 1011 47.88 -42.16 -4.14
CA PRO A 1011 49.25 -42.31 -4.61
C PRO A 1011 49.48 -43.54 -5.50
N GLN A 1012 48.87 -44.69 -5.17
CA GLN A 1012 49.00 -45.92 -5.96
C GLN A 1012 48.32 -45.78 -7.32
N LEU A 1013 47.08 -45.28 -7.36
CA LEU A 1013 46.32 -45.08 -8.60
C LEU A 1013 46.94 -44.03 -9.52
N THR A 1014 47.52 -42.97 -8.95
CA THR A 1014 48.19 -41.92 -9.75
C THR A 1014 49.43 -42.44 -10.48
N HIS A 1015 50.14 -43.41 -9.91
CA HIS A 1015 51.25 -44.07 -10.59
C HIS A 1015 50.76 -44.94 -11.75
N HIS A 1016 49.68 -45.70 -11.55
CA HIS A 1016 49.06 -46.49 -12.63
C HIS A 1016 48.50 -45.59 -13.75
N ALA A 1017 47.87 -44.47 -13.41
CA ALA A 1017 47.40 -43.47 -14.37
C ALA A 1017 48.56 -42.89 -15.20
N ALA A 1018 49.66 -42.50 -14.54
CA ALA A 1018 50.85 -42.02 -15.21
C ALA A 1018 51.46 -43.09 -16.16
N ALA A 1019 51.50 -44.35 -15.73
CA ALA A 1019 51.97 -45.45 -16.55
C ALA A 1019 51.10 -45.66 -17.80
N LEU A 1020 49.77 -45.62 -17.65
CA LEU A 1020 48.81 -45.71 -18.77
C LEU A 1020 48.96 -44.55 -19.76
N VAL A 1021 49.13 -43.32 -19.28
CA VAL A 1021 49.37 -42.15 -20.16
C VAL A 1021 50.70 -42.30 -20.90
N SER A 1022 51.76 -42.75 -20.22
CA SER A 1022 53.05 -43.03 -20.87
C SER A 1022 52.94 -44.13 -21.93
N GLU A 1023 52.18 -45.19 -21.67
CA GLU A 1023 51.89 -46.28 -22.62
C GLU A 1023 51.09 -45.78 -23.84
N TYR A 1024 50.05 -44.98 -23.60
CA TYR A 1024 49.20 -44.38 -24.64
C TYR A 1024 50.03 -43.50 -25.60
N VAL A 1025 50.84 -42.59 -25.05
CA VAL A 1025 51.71 -41.70 -25.84
C VAL A 1025 52.81 -42.47 -26.55
N ALA A 1026 53.34 -43.55 -25.94
CA ALA A 1026 54.32 -44.43 -26.59
C ALA A 1026 53.80 -45.02 -27.90
N ARG A 1027 52.53 -45.42 -27.90
CA ARG A 1027 51.86 -46.03 -29.06
C ARG A 1027 51.35 -44.99 -30.04
N ARG A 1028 51.02 -43.78 -29.58
CA ARG A 1028 50.50 -42.68 -30.40
C ARG A 1028 51.20 -41.35 -30.10
N PRO A 1029 52.42 -41.13 -30.64
CA PRO A 1029 53.14 -39.88 -30.46
C PRO A 1029 52.39 -38.65 -30.99
N ALA A 1030 51.55 -38.82 -32.02
CA ALA A 1030 50.71 -37.76 -32.58
C ALA A 1030 49.61 -37.26 -31.61
N ALA A 1031 49.29 -38.01 -30.56
CA ALA A 1031 48.31 -37.63 -29.53
C ALA A 1031 48.96 -36.91 -28.33
N ALA A 1032 50.12 -36.30 -28.53
CA ALA A 1032 50.91 -35.59 -27.52
C ALA A 1032 50.12 -34.53 -26.75
N GLU A 1033 49.16 -33.87 -27.40
CA GLU A 1033 48.32 -32.84 -26.78
C GLU A 1033 47.45 -33.39 -25.64
N HIS A 1034 46.95 -34.62 -25.74
CA HIS A 1034 46.15 -35.24 -24.67
C HIS A 1034 46.99 -35.49 -23.41
N ALA A 1035 48.27 -35.85 -23.57
CA ALA A 1035 49.18 -36.01 -22.45
C ALA A 1035 49.54 -34.66 -21.81
N ALA A 1036 49.67 -33.61 -22.61
CA ALA A 1036 49.85 -32.26 -22.10
C ALA A 1036 48.64 -31.80 -21.28
N GLN A 1037 47.42 -32.02 -21.78
CA GLN A 1037 46.18 -31.73 -21.05
C GLN A 1037 46.07 -32.53 -19.73
N PHE A 1038 46.43 -33.82 -19.73
CA PHE A 1038 46.51 -34.63 -18.51
C PHE A 1038 47.49 -34.03 -17.49
N VAL A 1039 48.69 -33.65 -17.93
CA VAL A 1039 49.70 -33.01 -17.08
C VAL A 1039 49.18 -31.68 -16.53
N ASP A 1040 48.53 -30.86 -17.36
CA ASP A 1040 47.99 -29.56 -16.95
C ASP A 1040 46.93 -29.67 -15.85
N ARG A 1041 45.96 -30.57 -16.04
CA ARG A 1041 44.93 -30.85 -15.03
C ARG A 1041 45.54 -31.38 -13.74
N ARG A 1042 46.53 -32.28 -13.83
CA ARG A 1042 47.23 -32.79 -12.65
C ARG A 1042 48.01 -31.71 -11.90
N LEU A 1043 48.63 -30.78 -12.62
CA LEU A 1043 49.36 -29.66 -12.03
C LEU A 1043 48.44 -28.78 -11.17
N ALA A 1044 47.15 -28.70 -11.47
CA ALA A 1044 46.17 -27.95 -10.67
C ALA A 1044 46.02 -28.50 -9.23
N HIS A 1045 46.36 -29.76 -8.96
CA HIS A 1045 46.38 -30.36 -7.62
C HIS A 1045 47.63 -29.99 -6.78
N GLY A 1046 48.54 -29.17 -7.33
CA GLY A 1046 49.67 -28.59 -6.62
C GLY A 1046 50.74 -29.63 -6.20
N PRO A 1047 51.36 -29.49 -5.00
CA PRO A 1047 52.53 -30.28 -4.61
C PRO A 1047 52.26 -31.78 -4.50
N ALA A 1048 51.00 -32.19 -4.26
CA ALA A 1048 50.61 -33.60 -4.19
C ALA A 1048 50.82 -34.34 -5.53
N ALA A 1049 50.75 -33.62 -6.66
CA ALA A 1049 50.93 -34.20 -7.99
C ALA A 1049 52.41 -34.50 -8.32
N ARG A 1050 53.37 -33.94 -7.56
CA ARG A 1050 54.81 -34.03 -7.85
C ARG A 1050 55.31 -35.47 -7.96
N ALA A 1051 54.89 -36.35 -7.05
CA ALA A 1051 55.38 -37.74 -6.99
C ALA A 1051 55.04 -38.57 -8.25
N ALA A 1052 53.88 -38.30 -8.88
CA ALA A 1052 53.45 -38.98 -10.09
C ALA A 1052 53.91 -38.25 -11.36
N LEU A 1053 53.87 -36.91 -11.36
CA LEU A 1053 54.21 -36.10 -12.54
C LEU A 1053 55.70 -36.03 -12.84
N LEU A 1054 56.56 -35.93 -11.82
CA LEU A 1054 58.00 -35.79 -12.06
C LEU A 1054 58.60 -36.99 -12.79
N PRO A 1055 58.35 -38.26 -12.41
CA PRO A 1055 58.81 -39.42 -13.16
C PRO A 1055 58.17 -39.53 -14.55
N LEU A 1056 56.86 -39.22 -14.67
CA LEU A 1056 56.14 -39.26 -15.94
C LEU A 1056 56.71 -38.28 -16.95
N VAL A 1057 56.74 -36.99 -16.61
CA VAL A 1057 57.18 -35.92 -17.49
C VAL A 1057 58.66 -36.07 -17.83
N THR A 1058 59.49 -36.49 -16.86
CA THR A 1058 60.90 -36.80 -17.10
C THR A 1058 61.04 -37.97 -18.09
N GLY A 1059 60.26 -39.04 -17.93
CA GLY A 1059 60.22 -40.15 -18.89
C GLY A 1059 59.73 -39.75 -20.28
N LEU A 1060 58.74 -38.85 -20.36
CA LEU A 1060 58.26 -38.29 -21.63
C LEU A 1060 59.33 -37.43 -22.30
N ILE A 1061 60.09 -36.65 -21.54
CA ILE A 1061 61.18 -35.81 -22.08
C ILE A 1061 62.36 -36.66 -22.56
N LEU A 1062 62.74 -37.70 -21.79
CA LEU A 1062 63.93 -38.53 -22.08
C LEU A 1062 63.74 -39.54 -23.22
N HIS A 1063 62.53 -40.10 -23.36
CA HIS A 1063 62.32 -41.31 -24.17
C HIS A 1063 61.29 -41.15 -25.30
N ARG A 1064 60.68 -39.97 -25.49
CA ARG A 1064 59.62 -39.74 -26.49
C ARG A 1064 60.06 -38.73 -27.55
N PRO A 1065 59.44 -38.76 -28.75
CA PRO A 1065 59.87 -37.93 -29.87
C PRO A 1065 59.51 -36.45 -29.65
N VAL A 1066 59.99 -35.59 -30.54
CA VAL A 1066 60.00 -34.13 -30.37
C VAL A 1066 58.59 -33.50 -30.27
N GLU A 1067 57.58 -34.15 -30.84
CA GLU A 1067 56.18 -33.75 -30.81
C GLU A 1067 55.64 -33.75 -29.37
N VAL A 1068 56.02 -34.74 -28.57
CA VAL A 1068 55.62 -34.87 -27.17
C VAL A 1068 56.23 -33.77 -26.31
N ARG A 1069 57.52 -33.49 -26.51
CA ARG A 1069 58.21 -32.38 -25.84
C ARG A 1069 57.60 -31.03 -26.23
N THR A 1070 57.25 -30.86 -27.50
CA THR A 1070 56.63 -29.63 -28.02
C THR A 1070 55.26 -29.39 -27.42
N ALA A 1071 54.41 -30.43 -27.31
CA ALA A 1071 53.08 -30.31 -26.71
C ALA A 1071 53.12 -30.03 -25.20
N LEU A 1072 54.15 -30.48 -24.48
CA LEU A 1072 54.32 -30.20 -23.05
C LEU A 1072 54.70 -28.73 -22.77
N VAL A 1073 55.30 -28.03 -23.72
CA VAL A 1073 55.82 -26.68 -23.52
C VAL A 1073 54.77 -25.67 -23.08
N PRO A 1074 53.60 -25.51 -23.75
CA PRO A 1074 52.58 -24.55 -23.33
C PRO A 1074 52.11 -24.78 -21.89
N VAL A 1075 52.05 -26.04 -21.47
CA VAL A 1075 51.64 -26.45 -20.12
C VAL A 1075 52.73 -26.14 -19.10
N LEU A 1076 53.97 -26.58 -19.34
CA LEU A 1076 55.07 -26.37 -18.39
C LEU A 1076 55.46 -24.89 -18.27
N ALA A 1077 55.33 -24.12 -19.35
CA ALA A 1077 55.63 -22.70 -19.36
C ALA A 1077 54.46 -21.82 -18.91
N ALA A 1078 53.22 -22.32 -18.77
CA ALA A 1078 52.09 -21.53 -18.31
C ALA A 1078 52.35 -20.85 -16.94
N PRO A 1079 51.84 -19.63 -16.70
CA PRO A 1079 52.06 -18.91 -15.45
C PRO A 1079 51.59 -19.71 -14.21
N GLY A 1080 50.50 -20.46 -14.36
CA GLY A 1080 49.92 -21.27 -13.28
C GLY A 1080 49.35 -20.43 -12.14
N ASN A 1081 48.74 -21.10 -11.16
CA ASN A 1081 48.32 -20.52 -9.89
C ASN A 1081 49.35 -20.82 -8.78
N GLY A 1082 49.21 -20.21 -7.59
CA GLY A 1082 50.19 -20.35 -6.50
C GLY A 1082 50.52 -21.79 -6.09
N ALA A 1083 49.60 -22.75 -6.30
CA ALA A 1083 49.83 -24.17 -5.99
C ALA A 1083 50.61 -24.93 -7.07
N SER A 1084 50.43 -24.56 -8.35
CA SER A 1084 51.02 -25.26 -9.50
C SER A 1084 52.35 -24.66 -9.99
N CYS A 1085 52.60 -23.39 -9.67
CA CYS A 1085 53.76 -22.62 -10.15
C CYS A 1085 55.14 -23.26 -9.83
N PRO A 1086 55.42 -23.73 -8.59
CA PRO A 1086 56.74 -24.31 -8.27
C PRO A 1086 57.05 -25.59 -9.05
N LEU A 1087 56.04 -26.47 -9.21
CA LEU A 1087 56.20 -27.74 -9.92
C LEU A 1087 56.31 -27.53 -11.44
N ARG A 1088 55.58 -26.55 -11.99
CA ARG A 1088 55.74 -26.14 -13.40
C ARG A 1088 57.17 -25.68 -13.67
N ALA A 1089 57.74 -24.85 -12.79
CA ALA A 1089 59.12 -24.38 -12.90
C ALA A 1089 60.14 -25.54 -12.82
N GLU A 1090 59.98 -26.45 -11.86
CA GLU A 1090 60.86 -27.63 -11.72
C GLU A 1090 60.84 -28.53 -12.98
N LEU A 1091 59.67 -28.80 -13.54
CA LEU A 1091 59.52 -29.62 -14.75
C LEU A 1091 60.02 -28.90 -16.01
N LEU A 1092 59.81 -27.59 -16.10
CA LEU A 1092 60.35 -26.75 -17.17
C LEU A 1092 61.88 -26.72 -17.12
N ASP A 1093 62.48 -26.72 -15.93
CA ASP A 1093 63.93 -26.84 -15.76
C ASP A 1093 64.46 -28.19 -16.26
N VAL A 1094 63.73 -29.29 -16.03
CA VAL A 1094 64.07 -30.61 -16.58
C VAL A 1094 64.04 -30.59 -18.11
N LEU A 1095 63.00 -30.00 -18.72
CA LEU A 1095 62.91 -29.86 -20.18
C LEU A 1095 64.08 -29.02 -20.73
N LEU A 1096 64.33 -27.85 -20.14
CA LEU A 1096 65.40 -26.96 -20.58
C LEU A 1096 66.79 -27.57 -20.37
N ALA A 1097 67.00 -28.37 -19.31
CA ALA A 1097 68.24 -29.10 -19.07
C ALA A 1097 68.45 -30.22 -20.12
N TYR A 1098 67.38 -30.90 -20.53
CA TYR A 1098 67.42 -31.89 -21.60
C TYR A 1098 67.76 -31.25 -22.95
N GLU A 1099 67.06 -30.18 -23.35
CA GLU A 1099 67.38 -29.44 -24.60
C GLU A 1099 68.81 -28.88 -24.57
N ARG A 1100 69.30 -28.48 -23.38
CA ARG A 1100 70.68 -28.02 -23.22
C ARG A 1100 71.72 -29.10 -23.51
N ARG A 1101 71.42 -30.37 -23.19
CA ARG A 1101 72.34 -31.51 -23.30
C ARG A 1101 72.20 -32.27 -24.62
N HIS A 1102 70.99 -32.33 -25.17
CA HIS A 1102 70.64 -33.18 -26.32
C HIS A 1102 70.04 -32.41 -27.50
N GLY A 1103 69.69 -31.13 -27.35
CA GLY A 1103 69.18 -30.28 -28.44
C GLY A 1103 70.23 -29.88 -29.48
N PHE A 1104 71.46 -30.41 -29.37
CA PHE A 1104 72.57 -30.15 -30.27
C PHE A 1104 73.28 -31.48 -30.60
N ASP A 1105 73.07 -31.99 -31.80
CA ASP A 1105 73.90 -33.06 -32.38
C ASP A 1105 74.88 -32.42 -33.40
N PRO A 1106 76.17 -32.25 -33.06
CA PRO A 1106 77.16 -31.69 -33.97
C PRO A 1106 77.52 -32.62 -35.14
N HIS A 1107 77.10 -33.89 -35.13
CA HIS A 1107 77.47 -34.88 -36.15
C HIS A 1107 76.28 -35.55 -36.85
N GLY A 1108 75.05 -35.17 -36.51
CA GLY A 1108 73.85 -35.57 -37.24
C GLY A 1108 73.81 -34.92 -38.62
N ALA A 1109 74.06 -35.70 -39.67
CA ALA A 1109 73.84 -35.31 -41.06
C ALA A 1109 72.34 -35.17 -41.35
N GLY A 1110 71.77 -34.06 -40.90
CA GLY A 1110 70.39 -33.66 -41.12
C GLY A 1110 70.33 -32.13 -41.08
N ALA A 1111 70.68 -31.50 -42.20
CA ALA A 1111 70.41 -30.10 -42.42
C ALA A 1111 68.92 -29.81 -42.16
N ALA A 1112 68.64 -28.74 -41.40
CA ALA A 1112 67.32 -28.15 -41.15
C ALA A 1112 66.33 -28.95 -40.28
N GLN A 1113 66.75 -29.56 -39.16
CA GLN A 1113 65.78 -29.92 -38.11
C GLN A 1113 65.35 -28.67 -37.33
N GLU A 1114 64.11 -28.25 -37.55
CA GLU A 1114 63.37 -27.31 -36.71
C GLU A 1114 63.46 -27.79 -35.25
N THR A 1115 63.68 -26.90 -34.28
CA THR A 1115 63.49 -27.23 -32.86
C THR A 1115 62.13 -26.68 -32.45
N PRO A 1116 61.00 -27.36 -32.78
CA PRO A 1116 59.66 -26.87 -32.48
C PRO A 1116 59.45 -26.63 -30.98
N VAL A 1117 60.24 -27.28 -30.11
CA VAL A 1117 60.27 -27.05 -28.66
C VAL A 1117 60.71 -25.63 -28.30
N LEU A 1118 61.77 -25.09 -28.92
CA LEU A 1118 62.25 -23.73 -28.63
C LEU A 1118 61.31 -22.66 -29.20
N ASP A 1119 60.67 -22.92 -30.35
CA ASP A 1119 59.61 -22.04 -30.88
C ASP A 1119 58.38 -22.02 -29.98
N ALA A 1120 57.93 -23.19 -29.51
CA ALA A 1120 56.85 -23.32 -28.57
C ALA A 1120 57.17 -22.60 -27.25
N LEU A 1121 58.42 -22.64 -26.78
CA LEU A 1121 58.84 -22.00 -25.52
C LEU A 1121 58.75 -20.48 -25.63
N LEU A 1122 59.24 -19.93 -26.74
CA LEU A 1122 59.15 -18.49 -27.00
C LEU A 1122 57.69 -18.03 -27.15
N ARG A 1123 56.86 -18.83 -27.83
CA ARG A 1123 55.42 -18.57 -27.97
C ARG A 1123 54.69 -18.64 -26.63
N ALA A 1124 54.99 -19.61 -25.78
CA ALA A 1124 54.40 -19.76 -24.44
C ALA A 1124 54.84 -18.63 -23.49
N ALA A 1125 56.09 -18.17 -23.62
CA ALA A 1125 56.58 -17.00 -22.88
C ALA A 1125 55.80 -15.73 -23.28
N ALA A 1126 55.60 -15.50 -24.58
CA ALA A 1126 54.87 -14.36 -25.12
C ALA A 1126 53.38 -14.37 -24.74
N THR A 1127 52.70 -15.49 -24.96
CA THR A 1127 51.25 -15.65 -24.64
C THR A 1127 50.95 -15.46 -23.16
N GLY A 1128 51.82 -15.94 -22.27
CA GLY A 1128 51.64 -15.81 -20.82
C GLY A 1128 52.23 -14.54 -20.20
N CYS A 1129 52.72 -13.57 -20.96
CA CYS A 1129 53.46 -12.42 -20.40
C CYS A 1129 52.60 -11.44 -19.60
N ALA A 1130 51.28 -11.41 -19.80
CA ALA A 1130 50.35 -10.54 -19.07
C ALA A 1130 50.03 -11.05 -17.66
N GLU A 1131 50.06 -12.37 -17.47
CA GLU A 1131 49.72 -13.04 -16.21
C GLU A 1131 50.97 -13.42 -15.39
N ARG A 1132 52.13 -13.53 -16.03
CA ARG A 1132 53.42 -13.86 -15.40
C ARG A 1132 54.21 -12.60 -15.06
N SER A 1133 54.90 -12.61 -13.91
CA SER A 1133 55.80 -11.52 -13.54
C SER A 1133 56.83 -11.22 -14.65
N GLU A 1134 57.16 -9.94 -14.83
CA GLU A 1134 58.14 -9.50 -15.81
C GLU A 1134 59.48 -10.24 -15.67
N ALA A 1135 59.99 -10.42 -14.45
CA ALA A 1135 61.26 -11.10 -14.19
C ALA A 1135 61.26 -12.57 -14.65
N ALA A 1136 60.17 -13.31 -14.44
CA ALA A 1136 60.07 -14.70 -14.88
C ALA A 1136 59.86 -14.83 -16.39
N THR A 1137 59.12 -13.91 -17.01
CA THR A 1137 59.00 -13.86 -18.48
C THR A 1137 60.35 -13.49 -19.12
N ARG A 1138 61.09 -12.55 -18.51
CA ARG A 1138 62.45 -12.15 -18.90
C ARG A 1138 63.41 -13.34 -18.84
N ASP A 1139 63.41 -14.09 -17.75
CA ASP A 1139 64.25 -15.28 -17.57
C ASP A 1139 63.93 -16.37 -18.62
N LEU A 1140 62.66 -16.67 -18.85
CA LEU A 1140 62.25 -17.70 -19.82
C LEU A 1140 62.66 -17.35 -21.26
N VAL A 1141 62.46 -16.10 -21.68
CA VAL A 1141 62.88 -15.61 -23.01
C VAL A 1141 64.40 -15.65 -23.14
N LEU A 1142 65.13 -15.21 -22.10
CA LEU A 1142 66.60 -15.23 -22.08
C LEU A 1142 67.15 -16.66 -22.16
N ARG A 1143 66.63 -17.58 -21.35
CA ARG A 1143 67.03 -19.00 -21.35
C ARG A 1143 66.73 -19.69 -22.67
N THR A 1144 65.59 -19.40 -23.28
CA THR A 1144 65.21 -19.90 -24.62
C THR A 1144 66.17 -19.36 -25.68
N GLY A 1145 66.47 -18.07 -25.64
CA GLY A 1145 67.40 -17.44 -26.58
C GLY A 1145 68.84 -17.96 -26.44
N LEU A 1146 69.35 -18.14 -25.21
CA LEU A 1146 70.68 -18.72 -24.95
C LEU A 1146 70.83 -20.16 -25.48
N LEU A 1147 69.74 -20.92 -25.56
CA LEU A 1147 69.72 -22.23 -26.21
C LEU A 1147 69.70 -22.09 -27.74
N SER A 1148 68.92 -21.14 -28.27
CA SER A 1148 68.79 -20.90 -29.72
C SER A 1148 70.08 -20.37 -30.38
N VAL A 1149 70.84 -19.49 -29.71
CA VAL A 1149 72.04 -18.85 -30.32
C VAL A 1149 73.29 -19.73 -30.38
N ARG A 1150 73.22 -20.98 -29.90
CA ARG A 1150 74.30 -21.97 -30.01
C ARG A 1150 74.62 -22.34 -31.46
N THR A 1151 73.68 -22.07 -32.38
CA THR A 1151 73.85 -22.23 -33.82
C THR A 1151 73.50 -20.93 -34.54
N PRO A 1152 74.17 -20.60 -35.66
CA PRO A 1152 73.83 -19.42 -36.47
C PRO A 1152 72.39 -19.43 -36.99
N ASP A 1153 71.89 -20.61 -37.38
CA ASP A 1153 70.51 -20.79 -37.86
C ASP A 1153 69.48 -20.60 -36.74
N GLY A 1154 69.76 -21.11 -35.54
CA GLY A 1154 68.92 -20.92 -34.36
C GLY A 1154 68.85 -19.45 -33.91
N ALA A 1155 69.97 -18.72 -33.97
CA ALA A 1155 70.00 -17.27 -33.71
C ALA A 1155 69.10 -16.50 -34.70
N THR A 1156 69.18 -16.82 -35.99
CA THR A 1156 68.38 -16.17 -37.04
C THR A 1156 66.88 -16.45 -36.88
N ARG A 1157 66.51 -17.67 -36.49
CA ARG A 1157 65.11 -18.07 -36.25
C ARG A 1157 64.53 -17.45 -34.99
N PHE A 1158 65.31 -17.41 -33.90
CA PHE A 1158 64.92 -16.75 -32.65
C PHE A 1158 64.62 -15.26 -32.90
N ASP A 1159 65.51 -14.57 -33.60
CA ASP A 1159 65.34 -13.17 -34.00
C ASP A 1159 64.05 -12.96 -34.82
N ARG A 1160 63.80 -13.82 -35.81
CA ARG A 1160 62.59 -13.74 -36.65
C ARG A 1160 61.33 -13.94 -35.81
N ARG A 1161 61.27 -15.02 -35.01
CA ARG A 1161 60.08 -15.36 -34.23
C ARG A 1161 59.81 -14.35 -33.12
N LEU A 1162 60.84 -13.82 -32.47
CA LEU A 1162 60.72 -12.76 -31.47
C LEU A 1162 60.05 -11.51 -32.07
N VAL A 1163 60.44 -11.13 -33.29
CA VAL A 1163 59.82 -10.01 -34.02
C VAL A 1163 58.38 -10.32 -34.41
N ASP A 1164 58.10 -11.54 -34.90
CA ASP A 1164 56.74 -11.94 -35.31
C ASP A 1164 55.78 -11.95 -34.11
N LEU A 1165 56.19 -12.54 -32.98
CA LEU A 1165 55.40 -12.51 -31.74
C LEU A 1165 55.23 -11.08 -31.19
N GLY A 1166 56.24 -10.23 -31.33
CA GLY A 1166 56.12 -8.80 -31.00
C GLY A 1166 55.09 -8.06 -31.86
N ARG A 1167 54.86 -8.47 -33.11
CA ARG A 1167 53.77 -7.93 -33.95
C ARG A 1167 52.40 -8.47 -33.55
N GLU A 1168 52.33 -9.77 -33.24
CA GLU A 1168 51.09 -10.42 -32.80
C GLU A 1168 50.64 -9.92 -31.43
N MET A 1169 51.60 -9.56 -30.55
CA MET A 1169 51.35 -9.22 -29.15
C MET A 1169 52.09 -7.93 -28.73
N PRO A 1170 51.43 -6.75 -28.80
CA PRO A 1170 52.07 -5.47 -28.46
C PRO A 1170 52.58 -5.37 -27.02
N GLY A 1171 51.87 -5.99 -26.06
CA GLY A 1171 52.29 -6.03 -24.66
C GLY A 1171 53.62 -6.78 -24.44
N PHE A 1172 53.85 -7.85 -25.21
CA PHE A 1172 55.12 -8.57 -25.19
C PHE A 1172 56.25 -7.77 -25.84
N ALA A 1173 55.98 -7.09 -26.96
CA ALA A 1173 56.95 -6.20 -27.61
C ALA A 1173 57.40 -5.06 -26.68
N ALA A 1174 56.49 -4.49 -25.89
CA ALA A 1174 56.82 -3.46 -24.91
C ALA A 1174 57.78 -3.97 -23.83
N LEU A 1175 57.54 -5.16 -23.27
CA LEU A 1175 58.44 -5.77 -22.28
C LEU A 1175 59.84 -6.03 -22.83
N VAL A 1176 59.93 -6.63 -24.02
CA VAL A 1176 61.23 -6.89 -24.67
C VAL A 1176 61.97 -5.58 -25.00
N ALA A 1177 61.26 -4.54 -25.43
CA ALA A 1177 61.84 -3.22 -25.64
C ALA A 1177 62.41 -2.61 -24.35
N THR A 1178 61.71 -2.74 -23.23
CA THR A 1178 62.19 -2.32 -21.90
C THR A 1178 63.45 -3.09 -21.50
N TRP A 1179 63.51 -4.41 -21.67
CA TRP A 1179 64.70 -5.17 -21.29
C TRP A 1179 65.92 -4.84 -22.16
N LEU A 1180 65.70 -4.52 -23.44
CA LEU A 1180 66.75 -4.08 -24.37
C LEU A 1180 67.34 -2.73 -24.00
N THR A 1181 66.59 -1.85 -23.34
CA THR A 1181 67.08 -0.56 -22.83
C THR A 1181 67.72 -0.69 -21.45
N GLU A 1182 67.17 -1.52 -20.57
CA GLU A 1182 67.67 -1.74 -19.20
C GLU A 1182 68.99 -2.52 -19.13
N ASP A 1183 69.15 -3.60 -19.91
CA ASP A 1183 70.38 -4.40 -19.93
C ASP A 1183 70.87 -4.72 -21.35
N PRO A 1184 71.41 -3.71 -22.07
CA PRO A 1184 71.80 -3.87 -23.47
C PRO A 1184 72.89 -4.92 -23.67
N ARG A 1185 73.76 -5.14 -22.67
CA ARG A 1185 74.91 -6.06 -22.76
C ARG A 1185 74.49 -7.52 -22.62
N GLN A 1186 73.51 -7.83 -21.78
CA GLN A 1186 72.97 -9.18 -21.67
C GLN A 1186 72.26 -9.59 -22.97
N TRP A 1187 71.36 -8.76 -23.48
CA TRP A 1187 70.61 -9.05 -24.72
C TRP A 1187 71.45 -8.93 -26.01
N ALA A 1188 72.49 -8.08 -25.99
CA ALA A 1188 73.86 -8.37 -26.44
C ALA A 1188 74.10 -9.69 -27.18
N THR A 1189 74.06 -10.74 -26.36
CA THR A 1189 74.53 -12.08 -26.70
C THR A 1189 73.46 -12.96 -27.32
N VAL A 1190 72.20 -12.51 -27.34
CA VAL A 1190 71.05 -13.36 -27.65
C VAL A 1190 70.20 -12.85 -28.83
N ILE A 1191 70.06 -11.53 -29.00
CA ILE A 1191 69.22 -10.93 -30.05
C ILE A 1191 70.11 -10.18 -31.05
N GLY A 1192 69.99 -10.43 -32.35
CA GLY A 1192 70.76 -9.73 -33.38
C GLY A 1192 70.38 -8.23 -33.51
N PRO A 1193 71.30 -7.38 -34.02
CA PRO A 1193 71.09 -5.93 -34.09
C PRO A 1193 69.88 -5.53 -34.94
N SER A 1194 69.59 -6.28 -36.01
CA SER A 1194 68.41 -6.04 -36.86
C SER A 1194 67.09 -6.32 -36.15
N ALA A 1195 67.00 -7.42 -35.40
CA ALA A 1195 65.80 -7.76 -34.63
C ALA A 1195 65.53 -6.77 -33.49
N ARG A 1196 66.58 -6.29 -32.79
CA ARG A 1196 66.44 -5.25 -31.76
C ARG A 1196 65.80 -3.98 -32.32
N LYS A 1197 66.27 -3.53 -33.49
CA LYS A 1197 65.72 -2.34 -34.16
C LYS A 1197 64.25 -2.53 -34.53
N SER A 1198 63.88 -3.73 -35.00
CA SER A 1198 62.49 -4.07 -35.32
C SER A 1198 61.59 -4.10 -34.08
N VAL A 1199 62.01 -4.71 -32.97
CA VAL A 1199 61.20 -4.77 -31.74
C VAL A 1199 61.03 -3.38 -31.11
N LEU A 1200 62.10 -2.57 -31.03
CA LEU A 1200 62.02 -1.19 -30.52
C LEU A 1200 61.05 -0.33 -31.36
N SER A 1201 61.00 -0.55 -32.68
CA SER A 1201 60.05 0.12 -33.57
C SER A 1201 58.60 -0.33 -33.35
N LEU A 1202 58.37 -1.58 -32.93
CA LEU A 1202 57.03 -2.12 -32.68
C LEU A 1202 56.46 -1.68 -31.32
N ALA A 1203 57.31 -1.45 -30.32
CA ALA A 1203 56.92 -0.98 -28.99
C ALA A 1203 56.60 0.53 -28.92
N THR A 1204 56.93 1.29 -29.97
CA THR A 1204 56.63 2.72 -30.02
C THR A 1204 55.23 2.94 -30.60
N PRO A 1205 54.25 3.49 -29.86
CA PRO A 1205 52.92 3.75 -30.42
C PRO A 1205 53.02 4.79 -31.53
N MET A 1206 52.77 4.39 -32.79
CA MET A 1206 52.70 5.35 -33.90
C MET A 1206 51.46 6.24 -33.74
N PRO A 1207 51.58 7.57 -33.84
CA PRO A 1207 50.41 8.45 -33.90
C PRO A 1207 49.64 8.20 -35.20
N MET A 1208 48.32 8.05 -35.09
CA MET A 1208 47.38 7.91 -36.23
C MET A 1208 47.70 8.91 -37.34
N ARG A 1209 48.10 8.41 -38.52
CA ARG A 1209 48.06 9.20 -39.76
C ARG A 1209 46.61 9.29 -40.24
N VAL A 1210 46.04 10.48 -40.11
CA VAL A 1210 44.76 10.88 -40.72
C VAL A 1210 44.85 10.78 -42.25
N LYS A 1211 43.84 10.17 -42.87
CA LYS A 1211 43.70 10.00 -44.34
C LYS A 1211 43.62 11.37 -45.05
N SER A 1212 44.60 11.66 -45.89
CA SER A 1212 44.53 12.49 -47.11
C SER A 1212 44.40 11.53 -48.31
N HIS A 1213 43.59 11.66 -49.36
CA HIS A 1213 42.77 12.72 -49.96
C HIS A 1213 41.71 12.06 -50.86
N GLY A 1214 40.71 12.84 -51.31
CA GLY A 1214 39.85 12.45 -52.41
C GLY A 1214 39.08 13.62 -53.01
N HIS A 1215 39.78 14.57 -53.64
CA HIS A 1215 39.18 15.53 -54.57
C HIS A 1215 39.56 15.17 -56.01
N GLY A 1216 38.52 14.98 -56.83
CA GLY A 1216 38.44 15.46 -58.20
C GLY A 1216 39.23 14.72 -59.27
N SER A 1217 38.56 13.85 -60.01
CA SER A 1217 38.83 13.69 -61.44
C SER A 1217 37.53 13.79 -62.22
N LEU A 1218 37.50 14.77 -63.13
CA LEU A 1218 36.47 15.03 -64.12
C LEU A 1218 37.02 14.60 -65.49
N ARG A 1219 36.16 13.90 -66.25
CA ARG A 1219 36.02 13.88 -67.73
C ARG A 1219 36.99 13.00 -68.57
N PRO A 1220 36.61 12.65 -69.83
CA PRO A 1220 35.41 11.89 -70.23
C PRO A 1220 35.67 10.90 -71.41
N ALA A 1221 34.94 9.78 -71.48
CA ALA A 1221 34.42 9.10 -72.69
C ALA A 1221 33.73 7.81 -72.26
#